data_AF-A0A6N2BYH0-F1
#
_entry.id   AF-A0A6N2BYH0-F1
#
_cell.length_a   1.000
_cell.length_b   1.000
_cell.length_c   1.000
_cell.angle_alpha   90.00
_cell.angle_beta   90.00
_cell.angle_gamma   90.00
#
_symmetry.space_group_name_H-M   'P 1'
#
loop_
_entity.id
_entity.type
_entity.pdbx_description
1 polymer ?
#
loop_
_entity_poly.entity_id
_entity_poly.type
_entity_poly.pdbx_seq_one_letter_code
_entity_poly.pdbx_strand_id
1 'polypeptide(L)'
;MALETPSSVVRRSPVRYPEVDLSRLSLSEQIVQKGSPATPVVVDDVMYVAVGKDLKETEPTLTWALHKSGGRKICIVHVHTPAQKIPMMGTKFNIDQLDVHQVTAYHEKEKQDMHMILEKYILICGRAGVRADKLVLEMDSIEKGIVELISQHGIGKLVMGAAANKCYSKKMSCLRSKKAIYVRLRAPTFCCIWFVCKGNLIYTRESKSDRLNTDSVSPSVPASPVNDIVVRSGSATEGYSEQVKLRGAFTEYPRVASDSHGTIFSGHPSTGTLQANFPFMSSDRSADSWDGIPQISSSVASRFSPSSSVEMVDDSFSKTERNETAFDPSGLRYFNFGPYQSSAPSIMQAEKVNNELSGSMNDELYDRYEQHVAEAETARREAFEESIKRRKAEKDAIEARQRAKASETFYADELRRRREIEEALAKDREKADQMKAQLNKLLRDLQAAQAQNSSLEGQLLVSDAQVQELEQKMFSAVDLLQKYRKERDELEVERDEALKSAEALREQHSDGSSLTSTSSLFAEFYFHEIEEATRTFDPALKIGEGGYGCIYRGLLRHTQVAVKMLHPHSLQGPSEFQQEVNILSRLRHPNVVTLIGACPEVWTLVYEYLSNGSLEDRLTCKDNTPPLSWQTRIRVAAELCCALIFLHSCTARGIIHGDLKPANVLLDANFVSKLSDFGICRVLSEDEFSENSTTLCYRTDPKGTFAYMDPEFLQTGELTRKSDVYSFGIILLRLLTGRSAFGIKNEIQYALDKGNLKNLLDPTAGDWPFVQAKQLAHLAMSCCDKNSRCRPELSSEVWKVLEPMRASCGASSFRIDSEEHCDIPSYFICPIFQEIMQDPVVAADGFTYEAEALRGWLDSGHETSPMTNLTLSHKNLVPNHALRSAIQEWLQQN
;
A
#
# COMPACT_ATOMS: atom_id res chain seq x y z
N MET A 1 33.99 18.16 -65.40
CA MET A 1 34.74 16.95 -65.04
C MET A 1 34.95 16.96 -63.53
N ALA A 2 34.86 15.81 -62.87
CA ALA A 2 34.86 15.70 -61.41
C ALA A 2 36.28 15.57 -60.83
N LEU A 3 36.40 15.79 -59.51
CA LEU A 3 37.60 15.58 -58.72
C LEU A 3 37.45 14.29 -57.90
N GLU A 4 38.52 13.50 -57.82
CA GLU A 4 38.68 12.42 -56.84
C GLU A 4 40.06 12.52 -56.19
N THR A 5 40.16 12.10 -54.93
CA THR A 5 41.41 12.01 -54.16
C THR A 5 41.54 10.62 -53.52
N PRO A 6 42.75 10.04 -53.47
CA PRO A 6 42.92 8.65 -53.07
C PRO A 6 43.05 8.45 -51.56
N SER A 7 42.63 7.28 -51.08
CA SER A 7 43.02 6.73 -49.77
C SER A 7 43.78 5.41 -49.97
N SER A 8 44.70 5.08 -49.07
CA SER A 8 45.61 3.94 -49.20
C SER A 8 45.51 2.96 -48.02
N VAL A 9 45.77 1.68 -48.30
CA VAL A 9 45.53 0.56 -47.39
C VAL A 9 46.81 0.17 -46.65
N VAL A 10 46.71 -0.05 -45.32
CA VAL A 10 47.77 -0.66 -44.51
C VAL A 10 47.23 -1.90 -43.81
N ARG A 11 47.88 -3.05 -44.03
CA ARG A 11 47.62 -4.31 -43.30
C ARG A 11 48.28 -4.29 -41.93
N ARG A 12 47.69 -4.97 -40.94
CA ARG A 12 48.36 -5.38 -39.70
C ARG A 12 48.19 -6.88 -39.45
N SER A 13 49.20 -7.48 -38.83
CA SER A 13 49.31 -8.91 -38.55
C SER A 13 48.56 -9.31 -37.28
N PRO A 14 48.15 -10.59 -37.11
CA PRO A 14 47.50 -11.06 -35.88
C PRO A 14 48.50 -11.14 -34.71
N VAL A 15 48.07 -10.68 -33.54
CA VAL A 15 48.81 -10.77 -32.27
C VAL A 15 48.32 -11.98 -31.48
N ARG A 16 49.25 -12.78 -30.93
CA ARG A 16 48.91 -13.84 -29.97
C ARG A 16 48.69 -13.23 -28.58
N TYR A 17 47.65 -13.67 -27.90
CA TYR A 17 47.49 -13.47 -26.45
C TYR A 17 48.09 -14.66 -25.68
N PRO A 18 48.56 -14.47 -24.42
CA PRO A 18 49.04 -15.56 -23.59
C PRO A 18 47.88 -16.45 -23.11
N GLU A 19 48.17 -17.72 -22.86
CA GLU A 19 47.25 -18.60 -22.14
C GLU A 19 47.11 -18.13 -20.68
N VAL A 20 45.86 -18.05 -20.20
CA VAL A 20 45.53 -17.78 -18.80
C VAL A 20 44.93 -19.05 -18.21
N ASP A 21 45.48 -19.51 -17.09
CA ASP A 21 45.02 -20.70 -16.38
C ASP A 21 43.60 -20.49 -15.83
N LEU A 22 42.64 -21.26 -16.37
CA LEU A 22 41.22 -21.22 -16.01
C LEU A 22 40.86 -22.07 -14.78
N SER A 23 41.84 -22.64 -14.06
CA SER A 23 41.59 -23.49 -12.88
C SER A 23 41.00 -22.75 -11.65
N ARG A 24 40.82 -21.43 -11.71
CA ARG A 24 40.32 -20.61 -10.59
C ARG A 24 39.37 -19.48 -11.00
N LEU A 25 38.14 -19.80 -11.44
CA LEU A 25 36.95 -18.95 -11.26
C LEU A 25 35.66 -19.73 -11.56
N SER A 26 35.16 -20.49 -10.57
CA SER A 26 33.90 -21.22 -10.66
C SER A 26 32.93 -20.81 -9.54
N LEU A 27 32.07 -19.83 -9.82
CA LEU A 27 30.87 -19.56 -9.02
C LEU A 27 29.70 -20.26 -9.70
N SER A 28 29.17 -21.30 -9.04
CA SER A 28 28.17 -22.20 -9.62
C SER A 28 26.77 -21.89 -9.11
N GLU A 29 25.89 -21.40 -9.99
CA GLU A 29 24.45 -21.56 -9.79
C GLU A 29 24.08 -23.03 -10.03
N GLN A 30 23.52 -23.71 -9.04
CA GLN A 30 22.97 -25.05 -9.19
C GLN A 30 21.48 -25.06 -8.87
N ILE A 31 20.66 -25.13 -9.91
CA ILE A 31 19.24 -25.51 -9.81
C ILE A 31 19.18 -27.03 -9.69
N VAL A 32 18.85 -27.54 -8.50
CA VAL A 32 18.82 -28.98 -8.21
C VAL A 32 17.39 -29.51 -8.22
N GLN A 33 17.09 -30.45 -9.12
CA GLN A 33 15.88 -31.27 -9.05
C GLN A 33 16.03 -32.42 -8.04
N LYS A 34 14.89 -33.00 -7.63
CA LYS A 34 14.76 -34.01 -6.55
C LYS A 34 15.82 -35.13 -6.58
N GLY A 35 16.51 -35.30 -5.45
CA GLY A 35 17.38 -36.45 -5.13
C GLY A 35 17.12 -36.97 -3.70
N SER A 36 17.63 -38.16 -3.39
CA SER A 36 17.40 -38.90 -2.13
C SER A 36 18.34 -38.49 -0.97
N PRO A 37 18.00 -38.80 0.31
CA PRO A 37 18.64 -38.18 1.48
C PRO A 37 19.85 -38.94 2.08
N ALA A 38 21.00 -38.28 2.16
CA ALA A 38 22.18 -38.55 3.01
C ALA A 38 23.18 -37.38 2.79
N THR A 39 23.94 -36.82 3.73
CA THR A 39 24.11 -36.95 5.21
C THR A 39 24.51 -35.57 5.76
N PRO A 40 24.31 -35.26 7.06
CA PRO A 40 24.59 -33.92 7.59
C PRO A 40 26.09 -33.64 7.74
N VAL A 41 26.54 -32.47 7.26
CA VAL A 41 27.90 -31.94 7.44
C VAL A 41 27.87 -30.71 8.36
N VAL A 42 28.97 -30.51 9.09
CA VAL A 42 29.18 -29.58 10.22
C VAL A 42 28.59 -28.17 10.02
N VAL A 43 27.99 -27.65 11.11
CA VAL A 43 27.24 -26.38 11.17
C VAL A 43 28.17 -25.16 11.15
N ASP A 44 27.99 -24.29 10.14
CA ASP A 44 28.43 -22.89 10.18
C ASP A 44 27.46 -22.08 11.07
N ASP A 45 27.96 -21.20 11.95
CA ASP A 45 27.14 -20.63 13.05
C ASP A 45 26.26 -19.44 12.62
N VAL A 46 25.38 -19.67 11.64
CA VAL A 46 24.47 -18.68 11.07
C VAL A 46 23.30 -18.41 12.01
N MET A 47 23.02 -17.12 12.28
CA MET A 47 21.84 -16.68 13.03
C MET A 47 20.73 -16.24 12.07
N TYR A 48 19.62 -17.00 12.05
CA TYR A 48 18.48 -16.70 11.19
C TYR A 48 17.54 -15.72 11.88
N VAL A 49 16.95 -14.76 11.15
CA VAL A 49 16.08 -13.70 11.69
C VAL A 49 14.81 -13.60 10.84
N ALA A 50 13.65 -13.90 11.43
CA ALA A 50 12.36 -13.84 10.74
C ALA A 50 11.83 -12.40 10.65
N VAL A 51 11.67 -11.86 9.44
CA VAL A 51 11.27 -10.46 9.18
C VAL A 51 9.88 -10.33 8.55
N GLY A 52 9.17 -9.23 8.86
CA GLY A 52 7.85 -8.92 8.33
C GLY A 52 7.86 -7.93 7.16
N LYS A 53 6.68 -7.71 6.57
CA LYS A 53 6.44 -6.68 5.52
C LYS A 53 6.55 -5.23 6.07
N ASP A 54 6.52 -5.03 7.40
CA ASP A 54 6.72 -3.72 8.04
C ASP A 54 8.12 -3.64 8.70
N LEU A 55 8.97 -2.79 8.14
CA LEU A 55 10.32 -2.49 8.64
C LEU A 55 10.29 -1.99 10.09
N LYS A 56 9.33 -1.13 10.47
CA LYS A 56 9.25 -0.54 11.82
C LYS A 56 8.79 -1.54 12.89
N GLU A 57 8.14 -2.64 12.51
CA GLU A 57 7.83 -3.72 13.45
C GLU A 57 9.01 -4.66 13.68
N THR A 58 9.78 -5.03 12.64
CA THR A 58 10.87 -6.01 12.77
C THR A 58 12.28 -5.45 12.92
N GLU A 59 12.53 -4.16 12.67
CA GLU A 59 13.82 -3.49 12.95
C GLU A 59 14.31 -3.69 14.40
N PRO A 60 13.51 -3.49 15.47
CA PRO A 60 13.97 -3.76 16.84
C PRO A 60 14.27 -5.23 17.15
N THR A 61 13.81 -6.16 16.30
CA THR A 61 14.15 -7.58 16.39
C THR A 61 15.48 -7.87 15.68
N LEU A 62 15.70 -7.24 14.52
CA LEU A 62 16.96 -7.32 13.78
C LEU A 62 18.12 -6.66 14.53
N THR A 63 17.93 -5.47 15.12
CA THR A 63 18.96 -4.79 15.92
C THR A 63 19.36 -5.60 17.16
N TRP A 64 18.41 -6.31 17.80
CA TRP A 64 18.72 -7.26 18.87
C TRP A 64 19.53 -8.46 18.37
N ALA A 65 19.15 -9.02 17.22
CA ALA A 65 19.88 -10.12 16.58
C ALA A 65 21.31 -9.69 16.19
N LEU A 66 21.49 -8.50 15.63
CA LEU A 66 22.81 -7.92 15.31
C LEU A 66 23.68 -7.81 16.57
N HIS A 67 23.17 -7.23 17.66
CA HIS A 67 23.89 -7.14 18.94
C HIS A 67 24.19 -8.53 19.56
N LYS A 68 23.38 -9.55 19.31
CA LYS A 68 23.60 -10.93 19.80
C LYS A 68 24.34 -11.84 18.81
N SER A 69 24.55 -11.39 17.57
CA SER A 69 25.33 -12.11 16.57
C SER A 69 26.80 -12.22 16.98
N GLY A 70 27.38 -11.17 17.56
CA GLY A 70 28.80 -11.12 17.89
C GLY A 70 29.72 -11.24 16.67
N GLY A 71 29.28 -10.74 15.51
CA GLY A 71 29.99 -10.87 14.23
C GLY A 71 29.68 -12.14 13.42
N ARG A 72 28.80 -13.01 13.92
CA ARG A 72 28.30 -14.17 13.16
C ARG A 72 27.47 -13.74 11.95
N LYS A 73 27.54 -14.55 10.90
CA LYS A 73 26.74 -14.39 9.68
C LYS A 73 25.24 -14.45 10.01
N ILE A 74 24.46 -13.55 9.42
CA ILE A 74 23.00 -13.52 9.57
C ILE A 74 22.33 -14.06 8.31
N CYS A 75 21.14 -14.65 8.45
CA CYS A 75 20.25 -14.95 7.34
C CYS A 75 18.86 -14.35 7.60
N ILE A 76 18.42 -13.45 6.71
CA ILE A 76 17.11 -12.82 6.76
C ILE A 76 16.08 -13.79 6.19
N VAL A 77 15.17 -14.25 7.05
CA VAL A 77 14.12 -15.23 6.71
C VAL A 77 12.79 -14.52 6.49
N HIS A 78 12.17 -14.75 5.33
CA HIS A 78 10.86 -14.22 5.00
C HIS A 78 9.94 -15.29 4.43
N VAL A 79 8.66 -15.27 4.83
CA VAL A 79 7.62 -16.06 4.19
C VAL A 79 6.67 -15.11 3.48
N HIS A 80 6.70 -15.19 2.15
CA HIS A 80 5.79 -14.44 1.28
C HIS A 80 4.44 -15.16 1.24
N THR A 81 3.36 -14.42 1.46
CA THR A 81 1.99 -14.91 1.27
C THR A 81 1.35 -14.03 0.20
N PRO A 82 1.08 -14.57 -1.01
CA PRO A 82 0.48 -13.81 -2.11
C PRO A 82 -0.92 -13.29 -1.78
N ALA A 83 -1.28 -12.12 -2.30
CA ALA A 83 -2.61 -11.56 -2.10
C ALA A 83 -3.72 -12.38 -2.78
N GLN A 84 -4.56 -13.02 -1.95
CA GLN A 84 -5.79 -13.72 -2.37
C GLN A 84 -6.95 -12.77 -2.71
N LYS A 85 -6.78 -11.47 -2.43
CA LYS A 85 -7.73 -10.40 -2.82
C LYS A 85 -6.96 -9.17 -3.28
N ILE A 86 -7.25 -8.72 -4.49
CA ILE A 86 -6.51 -7.64 -5.16
C ILE A 86 -7.31 -6.33 -5.09
N PRO A 87 -6.71 -5.21 -4.67
CA PRO A 87 -7.36 -3.90 -4.68
C PRO A 87 -7.33 -3.27 -6.07
N MET A 88 -8.50 -2.97 -6.64
CA MET A 88 -8.64 -2.19 -7.88
C MET A 88 -9.75 -1.15 -7.71
N MET A 89 -9.52 0.09 -8.17
CA MET A 89 -10.49 1.20 -8.08
C MET A 89 -11.13 1.42 -6.69
N GLY A 90 -10.38 1.14 -5.62
CA GLY A 90 -10.83 1.30 -4.23
C GLY A 90 -11.58 0.10 -3.63
N THR A 91 -12.03 -0.86 -4.44
CA THR A 91 -12.66 -2.12 -3.97
C THR A 91 -11.66 -3.29 -4.00
N LYS A 92 -12.00 -4.40 -3.32
CA LYS A 92 -11.15 -5.60 -3.24
C LYS A 92 -11.88 -6.79 -3.87
N PHE A 93 -11.38 -7.26 -5.01
CA PHE A 93 -11.90 -8.42 -5.73
C PHE A 93 -11.18 -9.69 -5.26
N ASN A 94 -11.83 -10.85 -5.35
CA ASN A 94 -11.13 -12.14 -5.23
C ASN A 94 -10.32 -12.41 -6.51
N ILE A 95 -9.26 -13.22 -6.42
CA ILE A 95 -8.48 -13.62 -7.61
C ILE A 95 -9.34 -14.30 -8.69
N ASP A 96 -10.38 -15.04 -8.30
CA ASP A 96 -11.31 -15.76 -9.21
C ASP A 96 -12.22 -14.82 -10.03
N GLN A 97 -12.18 -13.51 -9.75
CA GLN A 97 -13.03 -12.48 -10.36
C GLN A 97 -12.26 -11.53 -11.28
N LEU A 98 -10.96 -11.77 -11.49
CA LEU A 98 -10.05 -10.92 -12.24
C LEU A 98 -9.38 -11.69 -13.38
N ASP A 99 -8.89 -10.96 -14.38
CA ASP A 99 -8.13 -11.55 -15.48
C ASP A 99 -6.76 -12.09 -15.00
N VAL A 100 -6.31 -13.18 -15.63
CA VAL A 100 -5.07 -13.88 -15.27
C VAL A 100 -3.84 -12.97 -15.41
N HIS A 101 -3.79 -12.10 -16.42
CA HIS A 101 -2.68 -11.16 -16.57
C HIS A 101 -2.70 -10.07 -15.50
N GLN A 102 -3.88 -9.63 -15.04
CA GLN A 102 -4.02 -8.67 -13.94
C GLN A 102 -3.57 -9.29 -12.60
N VAL A 103 -3.96 -10.54 -12.32
CA VAL A 103 -3.50 -11.28 -11.13
C VAL A 103 -1.99 -11.46 -11.16
N THR A 104 -1.44 -11.91 -12.30
CA THR A 104 0.01 -12.13 -12.47
C THR A 104 0.80 -10.83 -12.30
N ALA A 105 0.37 -9.73 -12.94
CA ALA A 105 1.04 -8.43 -12.81
C ALA A 105 1.00 -7.88 -11.38
N TYR A 106 -0.08 -8.13 -10.64
CA TYR A 106 -0.18 -7.72 -9.23
C TYR A 106 0.75 -8.54 -8.33
N HIS A 107 0.79 -9.87 -8.47
CA HIS A 107 1.68 -10.73 -7.69
C HIS A 107 3.16 -10.47 -8.03
N GLU A 108 3.48 -10.19 -9.28
CA GLU A 108 4.84 -9.79 -9.69
C GLU A 108 5.25 -8.47 -9.02
N LYS A 109 4.37 -7.47 -8.98
CA LYS A 109 4.60 -6.25 -8.21
C LYS A 109 4.75 -6.52 -6.71
N GLU A 110 3.94 -7.40 -6.13
CA GLU A 110 4.06 -7.77 -4.70
C GLU A 110 5.41 -8.47 -4.40
N LYS A 111 5.98 -9.20 -5.37
CA LYS A 111 7.31 -9.79 -5.29
C LYS A 111 8.42 -8.74 -5.44
N GLN A 112 8.24 -7.71 -6.27
CA GLN A 112 9.18 -6.59 -6.39
C GLN A 112 9.21 -5.72 -5.12
N ASP A 113 8.04 -5.36 -4.57
CA ASP A 113 7.92 -4.63 -3.30
C ASP A 113 8.57 -5.42 -2.14
N MET A 114 8.37 -6.75 -2.11
CA MET A 114 9.04 -7.64 -1.16
C MET A 114 10.57 -7.62 -1.31
N HIS A 115 11.11 -7.73 -2.53
CA HIS A 115 12.56 -7.68 -2.75
C HIS A 115 13.16 -6.36 -2.26
N MET A 116 12.53 -5.21 -2.58
CA MET A 116 12.96 -3.90 -2.09
C MET A 116 12.94 -3.79 -0.54
N ILE A 117 12.03 -4.49 0.14
CA ILE A 117 12.01 -4.56 1.61
C ILE A 117 13.15 -5.45 2.15
N LEU A 118 13.46 -6.56 1.48
CA LEU A 118 14.55 -7.46 1.87
C LEU A 118 15.94 -6.82 1.71
N GLU A 119 16.18 -6.10 0.62
CA GLU A 119 17.43 -5.34 0.44
C GLU A 119 17.62 -4.27 1.53
N LYS A 120 16.54 -3.66 2.03
CA LYS A 120 16.62 -2.72 3.17
C LYS A 120 17.06 -3.42 4.46
N TYR A 121 16.65 -4.65 4.72
CA TYR A 121 17.16 -5.43 5.86
C TYR A 121 18.63 -5.85 5.68
N ILE A 122 19.04 -6.22 4.47
CA ILE A 122 20.46 -6.53 4.16
C ILE A 122 21.33 -5.28 4.35
N LEU A 123 20.88 -4.11 3.87
CA LEU A 123 21.57 -2.83 4.04
C LEU A 123 21.72 -2.45 5.53
N ILE A 124 20.71 -2.71 6.37
CA ILE A 124 20.79 -2.52 7.82
C ILE A 124 21.87 -3.43 8.44
N CYS A 125 21.98 -4.69 8.00
CA CYS A 125 23.03 -5.60 8.45
C CYS A 125 24.43 -5.15 7.99
N GLY A 126 24.56 -4.71 6.73
CA GLY A 126 25.80 -4.20 6.15
C GLY A 126 26.30 -2.94 6.87
N ARG A 127 25.40 -2.00 7.21
CA ARG A 127 25.72 -0.82 8.04
C ARG A 127 26.19 -1.18 9.45
N ALA A 128 25.77 -2.34 9.97
CA ALA A 128 26.22 -2.90 11.25
C ALA A 128 27.46 -3.84 11.10
N GLY A 129 28.09 -3.89 9.92
CA GLY A 129 29.29 -4.69 9.66
C GLY A 129 29.06 -6.19 9.51
N VAL A 130 27.81 -6.65 9.42
CA VAL A 130 27.45 -8.08 9.37
C VAL A 130 27.00 -8.48 7.96
N ARG A 131 27.69 -9.47 7.37
CA ARG A 131 27.24 -10.10 6.12
C ARG A 131 25.94 -10.86 6.36
N ALA A 132 24.92 -10.55 5.56
CA ALA A 132 23.59 -11.13 5.67
C ALA A 132 23.12 -11.72 4.33
N ASP A 133 22.71 -12.99 4.36
CA ASP A 133 22.02 -13.66 3.25
C ASP A 133 20.50 -13.45 3.38
N LYS A 134 19.73 -13.77 2.33
CA LYS A 134 18.25 -13.82 2.37
C LYS A 134 17.73 -15.21 2.00
N LEU A 135 16.68 -15.65 2.69
CA LEU A 135 15.98 -16.90 2.45
C LEU A 135 14.46 -16.64 2.41
N VAL A 136 13.83 -16.96 1.29
CA VAL A 136 12.42 -16.63 1.02
C VAL A 136 11.66 -17.90 0.66
N LEU A 137 10.46 -18.07 1.23
CA LEU A 137 9.53 -19.14 0.87
C LEU A 137 8.13 -18.57 0.60
N GLU A 138 7.46 -19.05 -0.44
CA GLU A 138 6.09 -18.66 -0.81
C GLU A 138 5.09 -19.65 -0.20
N MET A 139 4.17 -19.18 0.66
CA MET A 139 3.19 -20.02 1.35
C MET A 139 1.99 -19.25 1.91
N ASP A 140 0.80 -19.87 1.90
CA ASP A 140 -0.46 -19.34 2.45
C ASP A 140 -0.42 -18.97 3.95
N SER A 141 0.50 -19.56 4.71
CA SER A 141 0.59 -19.42 6.16
C SER A 141 2.05 -19.22 6.58
N ILE A 142 2.32 -18.03 7.12
CA ILE A 142 3.64 -17.60 7.57
C ILE A 142 4.18 -18.51 8.70
N GLU A 143 3.32 -18.90 9.64
CA GLU A 143 3.71 -19.78 10.74
C GLU A 143 3.94 -21.24 10.33
N LYS A 144 3.32 -21.73 9.24
CA LYS A 144 3.73 -22.99 8.60
C LYS A 144 5.06 -22.82 7.87
N GLY A 145 5.20 -21.76 7.05
CA GLY A 145 6.40 -21.52 6.24
C GLY A 145 7.68 -21.36 7.08
N ILE A 146 7.60 -20.76 8.26
CA ILE A 146 8.74 -20.69 9.19
C ILE A 146 9.12 -22.09 9.71
N VAL A 147 8.14 -22.93 10.05
CA VAL A 147 8.41 -24.33 10.50
C VAL A 147 8.98 -25.18 9.37
N GLU A 148 8.48 -24.99 8.15
CA GLU A 148 8.98 -25.66 6.95
C GLU A 148 10.43 -25.24 6.64
N LEU A 149 10.73 -23.94 6.64
CA LEU A 149 12.09 -23.44 6.45
C LEU A 149 13.08 -23.96 7.50
N ILE A 150 12.68 -24.02 8.78
CA ILE A 150 13.51 -24.63 9.83
C ILE A 150 13.82 -26.10 9.54
N SER A 151 12.83 -26.83 9.02
CA SER A 151 12.95 -28.27 8.75
C SER A 151 13.77 -28.56 7.49
N GLN A 152 13.54 -27.82 6.41
CA GLN A 152 14.26 -27.97 5.13
C GLN A 152 15.72 -27.51 5.21
N HIS A 153 16.00 -26.40 5.89
CA HIS A 153 17.33 -25.77 5.91
C HIS A 153 18.10 -26.04 7.22
N GLY A 154 17.60 -26.94 8.08
CA GLY A 154 18.28 -27.35 9.31
C GLY A 154 18.54 -26.21 10.31
N ILE A 155 17.68 -25.18 10.36
CA ILE A 155 17.93 -23.94 11.10
C ILE A 155 18.11 -24.22 12.59
N GLY A 156 19.36 -24.21 13.07
CA GLY A 156 19.68 -24.44 14.48
C GLY A 156 19.38 -23.24 15.39
N LYS A 157 19.33 -22.02 14.84
CA LYS A 157 19.28 -20.75 15.59
C LYS A 157 18.39 -19.72 14.90
N LEU A 158 17.25 -19.38 15.50
CA LEU A 158 16.26 -18.45 14.95
C LEU A 158 15.90 -17.32 15.94
N VAL A 159 15.83 -16.08 15.46
CA VAL A 159 15.26 -14.92 16.18
C VAL A 159 13.95 -14.52 15.51
N MET A 160 12.89 -14.28 16.28
CA MET A 160 11.58 -13.85 15.75
C MET A 160 10.77 -12.98 16.71
N GLY A 161 9.77 -12.27 16.20
CA GLY A 161 8.89 -11.40 16.99
C GLY A 161 7.92 -12.14 17.93
N ALA A 162 7.93 -11.81 19.22
CA ALA A 162 7.05 -12.40 20.25
C ALA A 162 5.59 -11.90 20.19
N ALA A 163 5.40 -10.66 19.72
CA ALA A 163 4.12 -9.96 19.55
C ALA A 163 4.29 -8.74 18.64
N ALA A 164 3.18 -8.25 18.06
CA ALA A 164 3.14 -6.95 17.38
C ALA A 164 3.39 -5.80 18.38
N ASN A 165 3.94 -4.68 17.91
CA ASN A 165 4.45 -3.59 18.75
C ASN A 165 3.36 -2.91 19.61
N LYS A 166 2.09 -3.03 19.21
CA LYS A 166 0.92 -2.52 19.94
C LYS A 166 0.52 -3.38 21.15
N CYS A 167 0.96 -4.64 21.22
CA CYS A 167 0.56 -5.60 22.27
C CYS A 167 1.61 -5.77 23.39
N TYR A 168 2.71 -5.02 23.31
CA TYR A 168 3.84 -5.05 24.24
C TYR A 168 3.54 -4.41 25.60
N SER A 169 4.08 -4.97 26.67
CA SER A 169 4.12 -4.37 28.00
C SER A 169 5.46 -4.68 28.68
N LYS A 170 6.00 -3.74 29.47
CA LYS A 170 7.27 -3.91 30.21
C LYS A 170 7.27 -5.08 31.22
N LYS A 171 6.11 -5.69 31.52
CA LYS A 171 5.96 -6.87 32.40
C LYS A 171 5.62 -8.17 31.64
N MET A 172 5.81 -8.22 30.33
CA MET A 172 5.41 -9.36 29.48
C MET A 172 6.43 -10.50 29.52
N SER A 173 6.04 -11.65 30.08
CA SER A 173 6.87 -12.87 30.21
C SER A 173 6.38 -14.05 29.35
N CYS A 174 5.39 -13.83 28.47
CA CYS A 174 4.77 -14.87 27.66
C CYS A 174 4.51 -14.41 26.22
N LEU A 175 4.48 -15.36 25.27
CA LEU A 175 4.20 -15.07 23.86
C LEU A 175 2.74 -14.66 23.66
N ARG A 176 2.50 -13.64 22.83
CA ARG A 176 1.14 -13.15 22.47
C ARG A 176 0.82 -13.25 20.97
N SER A 177 1.83 -13.35 20.10
CA SER A 177 1.60 -13.63 18.67
C SER A 177 1.16 -15.08 18.46
N LYS A 178 0.02 -15.29 17.79
CA LYS A 178 -0.45 -16.63 17.36
C LYS A 178 0.63 -17.36 16.55
N LYS A 179 1.36 -16.63 15.70
CA LYS A 179 2.47 -17.17 14.89
C LYS A 179 3.64 -17.64 15.77
N ALA A 180 4.03 -16.83 16.76
CA ALA A 180 5.09 -17.17 17.69
C ALA A 180 4.73 -18.40 18.55
N ILE A 181 3.49 -18.49 19.01
CA ILE A 181 2.98 -19.64 19.76
C ILE A 181 3.00 -20.90 18.89
N TYR A 182 2.58 -20.82 17.62
CA TYR A 182 2.60 -21.94 16.68
C TYR A 182 4.04 -22.42 16.41
N VAL A 183 4.95 -21.52 16.02
CA VAL A 183 6.36 -21.87 15.72
C VAL A 183 7.04 -22.47 16.96
N ARG A 184 6.83 -21.92 18.17
CA ARG A 184 7.33 -22.50 19.43
C ARG A 184 6.91 -23.97 19.61
N LEU A 185 5.65 -24.28 19.30
CA LEU A 185 5.05 -25.60 19.49
C LEU A 185 5.32 -26.60 18.36
N ARG A 186 5.63 -26.12 17.14
CA ARG A 186 5.70 -26.97 15.92
C ARG A 186 7.06 -27.04 15.25
N ALA A 187 7.99 -26.11 15.51
CA ALA A 187 9.34 -26.20 14.95
C ALA A 187 10.13 -27.39 15.55
N PRO A 188 10.99 -28.07 14.76
CA PRO A 188 11.84 -29.19 15.22
C PRO A 188 12.62 -28.92 16.51
N THR A 189 12.86 -29.98 17.31
CA THR A 189 13.50 -29.90 18.64
C THR A 189 14.95 -29.45 18.64
N PHE A 190 15.66 -29.57 17.50
CA PHE A 190 17.04 -29.10 17.34
C PHE A 190 17.16 -27.56 17.22
N CYS A 191 16.05 -26.86 16.90
CA CYS A 191 16.06 -25.42 16.64
C CYS A 191 15.91 -24.61 17.93
N CYS A 192 16.94 -23.85 18.30
CA CYS A 192 16.89 -22.86 19.37
C CYS A 192 16.23 -21.57 18.87
N ILE A 193 15.23 -21.05 19.59
CA ILE A 193 14.42 -19.90 19.13
C ILE A 193 14.35 -18.81 20.20
N TRP A 194 14.80 -17.60 19.87
CA TRP A 194 14.65 -16.39 20.70
C TRP A 194 13.48 -15.54 20.22
N PHE A 195 12.60 -15.19 21.15
CA PHE A 195 11.40 -14.40 20.89
C PHE A 195 11.57 -12.99 21.47
N VAL A 196 11.63 -11.99 20.59
CA VAL A 196 11.97 -10.59 20.93
C VAL A 196 10.76 -9.67 20.72
N CYS A 197 10.64 -8.60 21.50
CA CYS A 197 9.71 -7.51 21.21
C CYS A 197 10.30 -6.18 21.69
N LYS A 198 10.28 -5.13 20.85
CA LYS A 198 10.91 -3.81 21.11
C LYS A 198 12.33 -3.92 21.71
N GLY A 199 13.20 -4.72 21.07
CA GLY A 199 14.59 -4.92 21.52
C GLY A 199 14.76 -5.72 22.83
N ASN A 200 13.69 -6.25 23.42
CA ASN A 200 13.74 -7.01 24.68
C ASN A 200 13.45 -8.50 24.41
N LEU A 201 14.25 -9.39 25.00
CA LEU A 201 14.03 -10.84 24.95
C LEU A 201 12.87 -11.21 25.89
N ILE A 202 11.84 -11.85 25.35
CA ILE A 202 10.61 -12.23 26.08
C ILE A 202 10.63 -13.71 26.48
N TYR A 203 11.15 -14.58 25.61
CA TYR A 203 11.16 -16.02 25.81
C TYR A 203 12.26 -16.67 24.96
N THR A 204 12.89 -17.72 25.47
CA THR A 204 13.82 -18.58 24.73
C THR A 204 13.25 -20.00 24.71
N ARG A 205 13.33 -20.65 23.55
CA ARG A 205 13.11 -22.09 23.41
C ARG A 205 14.46 -22.77 23.18
N GLU A 206 15.00 -23.37 24.24
CA GLU A 206 16.19 -24.21 24.19
C GLU A 206 16.05 -25.33 23.14
N SER A 207 17.15 -25.68 22.46
CA SER A 207 17.20 -26.87 21.63
C SER A 207 17.55 -28.11 22.46
N LYS A 208 16.94 -29.25 22.13
CA LYS A 208 17.26 -30.54 22.75
C LYS A 208 18.10 -31.35 21.76
N SER A 209 19.42 -31.31 21.91
CA SER A 209 20.33 -32.24 21.25
C SER A 209 20.50 -33.48 22.13
N ASP A 210 20.38 -34.66 21.51
CA ASP A 210 20.53 -35.93 22.20
C ASP A 210 22.02 -36.25 22.42
N ARG A 211 22.37 -36.79 23.58
CA ARG A 211 23.74 -37.19 23.95
C ARG A 211 23.70 -38.55 24.65
N LEU A 212 23.96 -39.61 23.88
CA LEU A 212 24.13 -40.96 24.40
C LEU A 212 25.43 -41.58 23.86
N ASN A 213 26.29 -41.97 24.81
CA ASN A 213 27.52 -42.79 24.76
C ASN A 213 28.58 -42.15 25.67
N THR A 214 29.12 -42.83 26.70
CA THR A 214 28.72 -44.12 27.30
C THR A 214 29.17 -44.17 28.77
N ASP A 215 28.67 -45.13 29.55
CA ASP A 215 28.87 -45.20 31.00
C ASP A 215 30.31 -45.44 31.50
N SER A 216 30.61 -44.90 32.69
CA SER A 216 31.55 -45.54 33.62
C SER A 216 31.31 -45.16 35.10
N VAL A 217 30.64 -46.09 35.81
CA VAL A 217 30.77 -46.38 37.26
C VAL A 217 30.28 -45.34 38.30
N SER A 218 29.55 -45.84 39.30
CA SER A 218 29.00 -45.14 40.48
C SER A 218 29.70 -45.63 41.77
N PRO A 219 29.34 -45.23 43.02
CA PRO A 219 28.44 -44.17 43.51
C PRO A 219 29.01 -43.39 44.74
N SER A 220 28.12 -42.70 45.50
CA SER A 220 28.21 -42.40 46.95
C SER A 220 28.80 -41.05 47.44
N VAL A 221 28.55 -40.78 48.73
CA VAL A 221 28.56 -39.50 49.49
C VAL A 221 28.76 -39.88 50.99
N PRO A 222 29.28 -39.04 51.92
CA PRO A 222 30.08 -37.80 51.82
C PRO A 222 31.46 -37.88 52.54
N ALA A 223 32.32 -36.86 52.38
CA ALA A 223 33.31 -36.47 53.41
C ALA A 223 33.84 -35.04 53.22
N SER A 224 34.00 -34.31 54.34
CA SER A 224 34.95 -33.19 54.49
C SER A 224 36.04 -33.63 55.48
N PRO A 225 37.28 -33.10 55.39
CA PRO A 225 37.70 -32.10 56.38
C PRO A 225 38.66 -31.00 55.78
N VAL A 226 38.70 -29.77 56.32
CA VAL A 226 39.79 -29.18 57.16
C VAL A 226 41.17 -29.17 56.47
N ASN A 227 41.93 -28.07 56.28
CA ASN A 227 41.98 -26.67 56.78
C ASN A 227 42.41 -25.74 55.59
N ASP A 228 42.72 -24.43 55.66
CA ASP A 228 43.02 -23.42 56.69
C ASP A 228 42.06 -22.19 56.54
N ILE A 229 41.68 -21.38 57.53
CA ILE A 229 42.44 -20.62 58.56
C ILE A 229 43.23 -19.41 58.01
N VAL A 230 42.50 -18.31 57.74
CA VAL A 230 42.92 -16.94 58.09
C VAL A 230 41.73 -16.25 58.79
N VAL A 231 41.98 -15.50 59.86
CA VAL A 231 40.96 -15.05 60.84
C VAL A 231 41.29 -13.64 61.39
N ARG A 232 40.26 -12.91 61.87
CA ARG A 232 40.26 -11.58 62.55
C ARG A 232 40.48 -10.34 61.65
N SER A 233 39.81 -9.20 61.85
CA SER A 233 38.74 -8.74 62.78
C SER A 233 37.74 -7.87 61.97
N GLY A 234 36.47 -7.61 62.31
CA GLY A 234 35.85 -7.16 63.58
C GLY A 234 35.85 -5.61 63.63
N SER A 235 34.78 -4.85 63.88
CA SER A 235 33.41 -5.09 64.44
C SER A 235 32.31 -4.44 63.55
N ALA A 236 30.97 -4.55 63.69
CA ALA A 236 30.03 -4.56 64.84
C ALA A 236 30.02 -3.23 65.63
N THR A 237 28.91 -2.61 66.08
CA THR A 237 27.42 -2.78 66.00
C THR A 237 26.79 -1.36 65.88
N GLU A 238 25.48 -1.01 65.88
CA GLU A 238 24.17 -1.47 66.43
C GLU A 238 23.05 -1.03 65.44
N GLY A 239 21.72 -1.22 65.54
CA GLY A 239 20.73 -1.71 66.53
C GLY A 239 19.44 -0.88 66.29
N TYR A 240 18.21 -1.38 66.17
CA TYR A 240 17.47 -2.35 67.00
C TYR A 240 16.25 -2.95 66.24
N SER A 241 15.84 -4.17 66.60
CA SER A 241 14.48 -4.79 66.64
C SER A 241 13.41 -4.57 65.52
N GLU A 242 12.43 -5.46 65.31
CA GLU A 242 11.97 -6.61 66.12
C GLU A 242 11.51 -7.83 65.28
N GLN A 243 11.06 -8.91 65.94
CA GLN A 243 10.68 -10.20 65.35
C GLN A 243 9.17 -10.34 65.12
N VAL A 244 8.77 -11.33 64.30
CA VAL A 244 7.81 -12.44 64.61
C VAL A 244 7.30 -13.09 63.30
N LYS A 245 6.76 -14.31 63.36
CA LYS A 245 6.45 -15.20 62.22
C LYS A 245 5.14 -15.97 62.45
N LEU A 246 4.44 -16.31 61.36
CA LEU A 246 3.37 -17.34 61.21
C LEU A 246 1.90 -17.05 61.63
N ARG A 247 0.99 -17.37 60.68
CA ARG A 247 -0.46 -17.73 60.80
C ARG A 247 -1.43 -16.64 61.31
N GLY A 248 -2.73 -16.66 61.00
CA GLY A 248 -3.51 -17.52 60.08
C GLY A 248 -4.88 -17.90 60.66
N ALA A 249 -5.99 -17.44 60.05
CA ALA A 249 -7.33 -17.45 60.66
C ALA A 249 -8.48 -17.80 59.66
N PHE A 250 -9.71 -17.37 60.00
CA PHE A 250 -11.02 -17.84 59.50
C PHE A 250 -11.63 -16.92 58.42
N THR A 251 -12.60 -17.25 57.53
CA THR A 251 -13.59 -18.35 57.30
C THR A 251 -15.05 -17.93 57.55
N GLU A 252 -15.88 -17.95 56.49
CA GLU A 252 -17.35 -18.22 56.40
C GLU A 252 -17.73 -18.23 54.89
N TYR A 253 -18.48 -19.13 54.21
CA TYR A 253 -19.58 -20.10 54.47
C TYR A 253 -21.00 -19.59 54.09
N PRO A 254 -22.01 -20.45 53.77
CA PRO A 254 -22.00 -21.66 52.91
C PRO A 254 -23.31 -21.86 52.06
N ARG A 255 -23.39 -22.86 51.14
CA ARG A 255 -24.51 -23.86 50.98
C ARG A 255 -24.36 -24.87 49.81
N VAL A 256 -25.23 -25.90 49.82
CA VAL A 256 -25.18 -27.22 49.14
C VAL A 256 -26.55 -27.50 48.43
N ALA A 257 -26.83 -28.51 47.58
CA ALA A 257 -26.17 -29.75 47.10
C ALA A 257 -26.82 -30.24 45.76
N SER A 258 -26.36 -31.40 45.22
CA SER A 258 -27.14 -32.54 44.60
C SER A 258 -28.26 -32.30 43.53
N ASP A 259 -28.54 -33.15 42.52
CA ASP A 259 -27.92 -34.41 42.02
C ASP A 259 -28.43 -34.85 40.61
N SER A 260 -27.77 -35.85 40.01
CA SER A 260 -28.17 -36.88 38.99
C SER A 260 -29.25 -36.68 37.88
N HIS A 261 -28.84 -36.96 36.62
CA HIS A 261 -29.52 -37.64 35.47
C HIS A 261 -31.05 -37.51 35.15
N GLY A 262 -31.41 -37.21 33.88
CA GLY A 262 -32.81 -37.33 33.38
C GLY A 262 -33.10 -37.12 31.86
N THR A 263 -33.36 -38.23 31.16
CA THR A 263 -33.71 -38.52 29.75
C THR A 263 -34.97 -37.86 29.09
N ILE A 264 -34.81 -37.21 27.91
CA ILE A 264 -35.62 -37.24 26.64
C ILE A 264 -37.12 -36.78 26.51
N PHE A 265 -37.39 -36.02 25.41
CA PHE A 265 -38.61 -35.81 24.57
C PHE A 265 -39.84 -34.90 24.92
N SER A 266 -40.17 -34.04 23.93
CA SER A 266 -41.49 -33.62 23.38
C SER A 266 -42.64 -33.07 24.25
N GLY A 267 -43.25 -31.94 23.81
CA GLY A 267 -44.62 -31.54 24.21
C GLY A 267 -45.07 -30.09 23.87
N HIS A 268 -45.96 -29.94 22.89
CA HIS A 268 -46.88 -28.78 22.68
C HIS A 268 -48.33 -29.25 23.09
N PRO A 269 -49.43 -28.46 23.09
CA PRO A 269 -49.65 -27.04 22.69
C PRO A 269 -50.56 -26.18 23.64
N SER A 270 -50.72 -24.88 23.31
CA SER A 270 -51.94 -24.01 23.40
C SER A 270 -52.74 -23.85 24.74
N THR A 271 -53.73 -22.95 24.95
CA THR A 271 -54.60 -22.14 24.03
C THR A 271 -55.25 -20.91 24.72
N GLY A 272 -55.54 -19.82 23.97
CA GLY A 272 -56.71 -18.94 24.15
C GLY A 272 -56.53 -17.53 24.78
N THR A 273 -57.41 -16.51 24.57
CA THR A 273 -58.60 -16.35 23.67
C THR A 273 -59.07 -14.87 23.55
N LEU A 274 -59.06 -14.28 22.32
CA LEU A 274 -59.88 -13.11 21.82
C LEU A 274 -59.76 -11.73 22.55
N GLN A 275 -60.25 -10.57 22.04
CA GLN A 275 -61.15 -10.28 20.91
C GLN A 275 -60.91 -8.90 20.19
N ALA A 276 -60.81 -8.97 18.85
CA ALA A 276 -61.14 -8.02 17.75
C ALA A 276 -61.11 -6.47 17.88
N ASN A 277 -60.46 -5.80 16.90
CA ASN A 277 -61.17 -4.94 15.92
C ASN A 277 -60.41 -4.74 14.58
N PHE A 278 -61.20 -4.51 13.52
CA PHE A 278 -61.00 -4.43 12.05
C PHE A 278 -59.78 -3.67 11.42
N PRO A 279 -59.45 -3.88 10.12
CA PRO A 279 -58.09 -4.35 9.77
C PRO A 279 -57.40 -3.76 8.50
N PHE A 280 -56.08 -3.92 8.43
CA PHE A 280 -55.24 -4.36 7.28
C PHE A 280 -53.79 -4.38 7.81
N MET A 281 -53.27 -5.43 8.44
CA MET A 281 -52.90 -6.75 7.90
C MET A 281 -52.07 -6.68 6.59
N SER A 282 -50.87 -7.26 6.50
CA SER A 282 -50.10 -7.98 7.55
C SER A 282 -48.60 -8.05 7.25
N SER A 283 -47.82 -8.46 8.26
CA SER A 283 -46.39 -8.77 8.22
C SER A 283 -46.04 -10.04 7.44
N ASP A 284 -44.77 -10.10 7.00
CA ASP A 284 -43.97 -11.31 6.72
C ASP A 284 -44.39 -12.31 5.62
N ARG A 285 -43.40 -13.09 5.18
CA ARG A 285 -43.46 -14.33 4.37
C ARG A 285 -44.21 -14.29 3.02
N SER A 286 -43.44 -14.36 1.94
CA SER A 286 -43.68 -15.26 0.78
C SER A 286 -42.50 -15.16 -0.22
N ALA A 287 -41.95 -16.20 -0.84
CA ALA A 287 -41.93 -17.64 -0.53
C ALA A 287 -40.79 -18.34 -1.33
N ASP A 288 -40.67 -19.63 -1.10
CA ASP A 288 -40.03 -20.70 -1.88
C ASP A 288 -39.96 -20.46 -3.43
N SER A 289 -38.82 -20.70 -4.09
CA SER A 289 -38.40 -21.97 -4.71
C SER A 289 -38.77 -22.09 -6.21
N TRP A 290 -38.45 -23.22 -6.85
CA TRP A 290 -38.35 -23.41 -8.31
C TRP A 290 -39.62 -23.97 -9.00
N ASP A 291 -39.63 -23.81 -10.33
CA ASP A 291 -40.35 -24.56 -11.39
C ASP A 291 -41.88 -24.48 -11.52
N GLY A 292 -42.37 -24.42 -12.78
CA GLY A 292 -43.81 -24.56 -13.11
C GLY A 292 -44.30 -23.94 -14.43
N ILE A 293 -43.98 -24.55 -15.58
CA ILE A 293 -44.58 -24.21 -16.90
C ILE A 293 -46.04 -24.73 -16.98
N PRO A 294 -47.00 -23.93 -17.51
CA PRO A 294 -47.69 -24.34 -18.74
C PRO A 294 -48.00 -23.21 -19.75
N GLN A 295 -48.37 -23.64 -20.97
CA GLN A 295 -48.62 -22.85 -22.18
C GLN A 295 -49.90 -21.98 -22.14
N ILE A 296 -50.00 -20.98 -23.03
CA ILE A 296 -51.02 -20.96 -24.11
C ILE A 296 -50.74 -19.86 -25.18
N SER A 297 -51.12 -20.19 -26.42
CA SER A 297 -51.01 -19.55 -27.75
C SER A 297 -50.90 -18.02 -27.98
N SER A 298 -50.33 -17.71 -29.16
CA SER A 298 -50.63 -16.58 -30.09
C SER A 298 -50.07 -15.17 -29.79
N SER A 299 -49.82 -14.28 -30.77
CA SER A 299 -49.33 -14.37 -32.18
C SER A 299 -49.16 -12.93 -32.75
N VAL A 300 -48.54 -12.80 -33.95
CA VAL A 300 -48.52 -11.63 -34.89
C VAL A 300 -47.23 -10.76 -34.95
N ALA A 301 -46.53 -10.87 -36.11
CA ALA A 301 -45.77 -9.86 -36.90
C ALA A 301 -44.69 -8.95 -36.24
N SER A 302 -43.65 -8.45 -36.93
CA SER A 302 -43.25 -8.50 -38.36
C SER A 302 -41.72 -8.39 -38.57
N ARG A 303 -41.24 -8.99 -39.67
CA ARG A 303 -40.26 -8.51 -40.72
C ARG A 303 -39.40 -7.27 -40.36
N PHE A 304 -38.10 -7.21 -40.70
CA PHE A 304 -37.52 -7.46 -42.04
C PHE A 304 -36.08 -8.00 -42.05
N SER A 305 -35.70 -8.62 -43.18
CA SER A 305 -34.31 -8.79 -43.70
C SER A 305 -34.24 -8.15 -45.10
N PRO A 306 -33.04 -7.82 -45.65
CA PRO A 306 -32.27 -8.75 -46.49
C PRO A 306 -30.78 -8.86 -46.04
N SER A 307 -30.04 -9.96 -46.19
CA SER A 307 -29.79 -10.89 -47.32
C SER A 307 -28.68 -10.44 -48.28
N SER A 308 -27.52 -11.14 -48.24
CA SER A 308 -26.62 -11.40 -49.38
C SER A 308 -25.43 -12.31 -48.94
N SER A 309 -24.93 -13.32 -49.69
CA SER A 309 -25.47 -14.15 -50.80
C SER A 309 -24.57 -15.38 -50.99
N VAL A 310 -25.18 -16.56 -51.23
CA VAL A 310 -24.76 -17.71 -52.09
C VAL A 310 -23.38 -18.42 -51.97
N GLU A 311 -23.19 -19.72 -52.27
CA GLU A 311 -24.08 -20.92 -52.38
C GLU A 311 -23.26 -22.25 -52.40
N MET A 312 -23.84 -23.33 -51.80
CA MET A 312 -23.91 -24.77 -52.24
C MET A 312 -22.62 -25.54 -52.64
N VAL A 313 -22.58 -26.86 -52.91
CA VAL A 313 -23.55 -28.00 -53.01
C VAL A 313 -22.90 -29.20 -52.27
N ASP A 314 -23.49 -29.86 -51.26
CA ASP A 314 -24.48 -30.99 -51.30
C ASP A 314 -23.93 -32.31 -51.91
N ASP A 315 -24.37 -33.54 -51.58
CA ASP A 315 -25.59 -34.02 -50.90
C ASP A 315 -25.38 -35.43 -50.24
N SER A 316 -26.20 -35.75 -49.22
CA SER A 316 -26.69 -37.09 -48.83
C SER A 316 -25.74 -38.17 -48.25
N PHE A 317 -26.23 -39.22 -47.54
CA PHE A 317 -27.62 -39.66 -47.25
C PHE A 317 -27.81 -40.06 -45.77
N SER A 318 -29.06 -40.19 -45.31
CA SER A 318 -29.44 -40.39 -43.88
C SER A 318 -29.74 -41.84 -43.44
N LYS A 319 -29.54 -42.18 -42.15
CA LYS A 319 -30.63 -42.56 -41.18
C LYS A 319 -30.23 -43.20 -39.83
N THR A 320 -30.91 -42.70 -38.79
CA THR A 320 -31.59 -43.44 -37.68
C THR A 320 -30.80 -44.20 -36.61
N GLU A 321 -31.12 -43.87 -35.35
CA GLU A 321 -30.71 -44.53 -34.11
C GLU A 321 -31.48 -45.84 -33.83
N ARG A 322 -30.88 -46.75 -33.03
CA ARG A 322 -31.62 -47.45 -31.96
C ARG A 322 -30.69 -47.88 -30.82
N ASN A 323 -31.25 -47.88 -29.61
CA ASN A 323 -30.62 -48.19 -28.32
C ASN A 323 -30.44 -49.70 -28.02
N GLU A 324 -29.74 -49.94 -26.89
CA GLU A 324 -29.81 -51.13 -26.00
C GLU A 324 -29.25 -52.47 -26.57
N THR A 325 -28.65 -53.37 -25.77
CA THR A 325 -28.35 -53.39 -24.32
C THR A 325 -27.03 -54.14 -24.07
N ALA A 326 -26.40 -53.95 -22.92
CA ALA A 326 -25.30 -54.80 -22.44
C ALA A 326 -25.84 -55.96 -21.57
N PHE A 327 -25.25 -57.16 -21.66
CA PHE A 327 -25.25 -58.13 -20.57
C PHE A 327 -24.06 -59.11 -20.63
N ASP A 328 -23.72 -59.69 -19.48
CA ASP A 328 -22.46 -60.39 -19.15
C ASP A 328 -22.52 -61.92 -19.40
N PRO A 329 -21.39 -62.64 -19.61
CA PRO A 329 -21.42 -64.04 -20.06
C PRO A 329 -21.28 -65.07 -18.92
N SER A 330 -22.21 -66.04 -18.86
CA SER A 330 -21.98 -67.32 -18.18
C SER A 330 -22.84 -68.44 -18.76
N GLY A 331 -22.29 -69.65 -18.94
CA GLY A 331 -23.00 -70.71 -19.68
C GLY A 331 -22.24 -72.00 -20.00
N LEU A 332 -21.35 -72.47 -19.12
CA LEU A 332 -20.70 -73.78 -19.30
C LEU A 332 -21.72 -74.94 -19.24
N ARG A 333 -21.86 -75.71 -20.32
CA ARG A 333 -22.37 -77.08 -20.29
C ARG A 333 -21.56 -78.00 -21.20
N TYR A 334 -21.02 -79.06 -20.60
CA TYR A 334 -20.50 -80.22 -21.32
C TYR A 334 -21.63 -80.91 -22.07
N PHE A 335 -21.31 -81.46 -23.26
CA PHE A 335 -21.92 -82.72 -23.70
C PHE A 335 -20.82 -83.68 -24.10
N ASN A 336 -20.87 -84.87 -23.51
CA ASN A 336 -19.87 -85.93 -23.62
C ASN A 336 -20.55 -87.13 -24.27
N PHE A 337 -19.98 -87.67 -25.36
CA PHE A 337 -20.46 -88.90 -25.99
C PHE A 337 -19.31 -89.91 -26.03
N GLY A 338 -19.51 -91.02 -25.31
CA GLY A 338 -18.51 -92.06 -25.13
C GLY A 338 -18.37 -93.02 -26.33
N PRO A 339 -17.31 -93.85 -26.34
CA PRO A 339 -17.03 -94.77 -27.43
C PRO A 339 -17.92 -96.03 -27.38
N TYR A 340 -18.37 -96.49 -28.54
CA TYR A 340 -18.92 -97.84 -28.72
C TYR A 340 -17.88 -98.77 -29.31
N GLN A 341 -17.80 -99.98 -28.76
CA GLN A 341 -16.79 -100.99 -29.13
C GLN A 341 -17.25 -101.88 -30.29
N SER A 342 -16.25 -102.31 -31.06
CA SER A 342 -16.13 -103.58 -31.78
C SER A 342 -17.30 -104.59 -31.68
N SER A 343 -17.82 -104.98 -32.84
CA SER A 343 -18.10 -106.40 -33.12
C SER A 343 -17.79 -106.72 -34.57
N ALA A 344 -17.04 -107.81 -34.79
CA ALA A 344 -16.74 -108.35 -36.11
C ALA A 344 -17.34 -109.77 -36.21
N PRO A 345 -17.86 -110.20 -37.38
CA PRO A 345 -18.17 -111.59 -37.64
C PRO A 345 -16.90 -112.33 -38.09
N SER A 346 -16.61 -113.48 -37.48
CA SER A 346 -15.47 -114.34 -37.85
C SER A 346 -15.75 -115.21 -39.07
N ILE A 347 -14.70 -115.51 -39.83
CA ILE A 347 -14.68 -116.60 -40.82
C ILE A 347 -14.53 -117.93 -40.06
N MET A 348 -15.38 -118.92 -40.33
CA MET A 348 -15.03 -120.36 -40.26
C MET A 348 -15.88 -121.17 -41.25
N GLN A 349 -15.22 -122.14 -41.89
CA GLN A 349 -15.66 -123.43 -42.43
C GLN A 349 -17.07 -123.53 -43.09
N ALA A 350 -17.24 -123.96 -44.35
CA ALA A 350 -16.63 -125.07 -45.08
C ALA A 350 -17.00 -126.47 -44.55
N GLU A 351 -18.23 -126.90 -44.83
CA GLU A 351 -18.60 -128.31 -44.91
C GLU A 351 -18.83 -128.72 -46.37
N LYS A 352 -18.38 -129.93 -46.73
CA LYS A 352 -18.43 -130.47 -48.08
C LYS A 352 -19.02 -131.87 -48.04
N VAL A 353 -20.31 -131.98 -48.38
CA VAL A 353 -21.02 -133.27 -48.47
C VAL A 353 -21.37 -133.52 -49.93
N ASN A 354 -20.73 -134.54 -50.51
CA ASN A 354 -20.99 -135.01 -51.87
C ASN A 354 -22.20 -135.97 -51.91
N ASN A 355 -22.58 -136.33 -53.14
CA ASN A 355 -23.41 -137.48 -53.53
C ASN A 355 -24.95 -137.30 -53.35
N GLU A 356 -25.79 -137.65 -54.33
CA GLU A 356 -25.49 -138.19 -55.67
C GLU A 356 -26.64 -138.02 -56.69
N LEU A 357 -26.42 -138.53 -57.91
CA LEU A 357 -27.40 -138.88 -58.96
C LEU A 357 -27.92 -137.79 -59.93
N SER A 358 -27.12 -137.64 -60.99
CA SER A 358 -27.55 -137.64 -62.41
C SER A 358 -28.01 -136.34 -63.08
N GLY A 359 -27.73 -136.22 -64.39
CA GLY A 359 -28.27 -135.15 -65.26
C GLY A 359 -27.25 -134.28 -66.00
N SER A 360 -26.31 -134.91 -66.74
CA SER A 360 -25.44 -134.34 -67.80
C SER A 360 -25.64 -132.87 -68.24
N MET A 361 -24.52 -132.12 -68.35
CA MET A 361 -24.34 -130.70 -68.75
C MET A 361 -24.50 -129.66 -67.62
N ASN A 362 -23.37 -129.17 -67.06
CA ASN A 362 -23.14 -127.75 -66.67
C ASN A 362 -21.77 -127.43 -65.98
N ASP A 363 -20.69 -128.20 -66.16
CA ASP A 363 -19.37 -127.88 -65.56
C ASP A 363 -18.85 -126.48 -65.95
N GLU A 364 -18.74 -126.17 -67.25
CA GLU A 364 -18.26 -124.86 -67.77
C GLU A 364 -19.04 -123.65 -67.24
N LEU A 365 -20.28 -123.85 -66.78
CA LEU A 365 -21.17 -122.79 -66.33
C LEU A 365 -20.99 -122.51 -64.83
N TYR A 366 -20.59 -123.52 -64.05
CA TYR A 366 -20.28 -123.37 -62.63
C TYR A 366 -18.89 -122.75 -62.41
N ASP A 367 -17.87 -123.21 -63.15
CA ASP A 367 -16.51 -122.63 -63.11
C ASP A 367 -16.52 -121.14 -63.48
N ARG A 368 -17.35 -120.74 -64.45
CA ARG A 368 -17.50 -119.35 -64.88
C ARG A 368 -18.22 -118.48 -63.83
N TYR A 369 -19.09 -119.08 -63.02
CA TYR A 369 -19.72 -118.40 -61.89
C TYR A 369 -18.73 -118.21 -60.74
N GLU A 370 -17.99 -119.26 -60.34
CA GLU A 370 -16.89 -119.17 -59.37
C GLU A 370 -15.85 -118.11 -59.79
N GLN A 371 -15.44 -118.09 -61.06
CA GLN A 371 -14.52 -117.08 -61.58
C GLN A 371 -15.08 -115.65 -61.41
N HIS A 372 -16.32 -115.39 -61.83
CA HIS A 372 -16.92 -114.06 -61.70
C HIS A 372 -17.18 -113.65 -60.24
N VAL A 373 -17.43 -114.59 -59.33
CA VAL A 373 -17.50 -114.33 -57.89
C VAL A 373 -16.12 -113.96 -57.34
N ALA A 374 -15.06 -114.67 -57.73
CA ALA A 374 -13.69 -114.36 -57.33
C ALA A 374 -13.23 -112.99 -57.87
N GLU A 375 -13.56 -112.66 -59.12
CA GLU A 375 -13.32 -111.35 -59.75
C GLU A 375 -14.09 -110.22 -59.03
N ALA A 376 -15.34 -110.47 -58.63
CA ALA A 376 -16.12 -109.51 -57.85
C ALA A 376 -15.54 -109.31 -56.44
N GLU A 377 -15.00 -110.36 -55.82
CA GLU A 377 -14.34 -110.26 -54.51
C GLU A 377 -12.99 -109.56 -54.55
N THR A 378 -12.18 -109.72 -55.60
CA THR A 378 -10.94 -108.95 -55.77
C THR A 378 -11.26 -107.48 -56.03
N ALA A 379 -12.17 -107.18 -56.96
CA ALA A 379 -12.61 -105.82 -57.23
C ALA A 379 -13.20 -105.13 -55.97
N ARG A 380 -13.95 -105.87 -55.14
CA ARG A 380 -14.47 -105.37 -53.86
C ARG A 380 -13.36 -105.09 -52.84
N ARG A 381 -12.31 -105.90 -52.78
CA ARG A 381 -11.13 -105.66 -51.93
C ARG A 381 -10.33 -104.45 -52.40
N GLU A 382 -10.07 -104.34 -53.70
CA GLU A 382 -9.36 -103.20 -54.30
C GLU A 382 -10.13 -101.89 -54.09
N ALA A 383 -11.46 -101.89 -54.30
CA ALA A 383 -12.30 -100.73 -54.04
C ALA A 383 -12.33 -100.31 -52.55
N PHE A 384 -12.21 -101.27 -51.62
CA PHE A 384 -12.14 -101.00 -50.19
C PHE A 384 -10.77 -100.41 -49.79
N GLU A 385 -9.66 -100.97 -50.29
CA GLU A 385 -8.34 -100.36 -50.10
C GLU A 385 -8.24 -98.96 -50.70
N GLU A 386 -8.81 -98.76 -51.88
CA GLU A 386 -8.85 -97.47 -52.56
C GLU A 386 -9.73 -96.45 -51.80
N SER A 387 -10.81 -96.91 -51.16
CA SER A 387 -11.59 -96.09 -50.22
C SER A 387 -10.75 -95.65 -49.00
N ILE A 388 -9.91 -96.55 -48.47
CA ILE A 388 -8.98 -96.22 -47.36
C ILE A 388 -7.89 -95.24 -47.84
N LYS A 389 -7.30 -95.46 -49.01
CA LYS A 389 -6.29 -94.57 -49.63
C LYS A 389 -6.87 -93.15 -49.82
N ARG A 390 -8.09 -93.04 -50.35
CA ARG A 390 -8.81 -91.77 -50.53
C ARG A 390 -9.13 -91.09 -49.19
N ARG A 391 -9.68 -91.81 -48.21
CA ARG A 391 -9.98 -91.25 -46.87
C ARG A 391 -8.71 -90.76 -46.16
N LYS A 392 -7.57 -91.43 -46.35
CA LYS A 392 -6.28 -90.95 -45.86
C LYS A 392 -5.87 -89.66 -46.56
N ALA A 393 -5.87 -89.64 -47.90
CA ALA A 393 -5.50 -88.46 -48.67
C ALA A 393 -6.41 -87.24 -48.37
N GLU A 394 -7.70 -87.47 -48.15
CA GLU A 394 -8.66 -86.45 -47.71
C GLU A 394 -8.32 -85.89 -46.32
N LYS A 395 -8.00 -86.75 -45.34
CA LYS A 395 -7.53 -86.32 -44.01
C LYS A 395 -6.23 -85.52 -44.10
N ASP A 396 -5.25 -86.02 -44.85
CA ASP A 396 -3.94 -85.39 -45.02
C ASP A 396 -4.09 -84.01 -45.71
N ALA A 397 -5.03 -83.87 -46.66
CA ALA A 397 -5.38 -82.61 -47.32
C ALA A 397 -6.13 -81.63 -46.39
N ILE A 398 -7.04 -82.12 -45.54
CA ILE A 398 -7.71 -81.30 -44.52
C ILE A 398 -6.69 -80.76 -43.51
N GLU A 399 -5.78 -81.60 -43.03
CA GLU A 399 -4.69 -81.16 -42.15
C GLU A 399 -3.75 -80.15 -42.83
N ALA A 400 -3.38 -80.37 -44.10
CA ALA A 400 -2.58 -79.42 -44.86
C ALA A 400 -3.30 -78.06 -44.99
N ARG A 401 -4.60 -78.06 -45.26
CA ARG A 401 -5.43 -76.84 -45.34
C ARG A 401 -5.59 -76.15 -43.98
N GLN A 402 -5.65 -76.89 -42.88
CA GLN A 402 -5.64 -76.33 -41.52
C GLN A 402 -4.29 -75.71 -41.18
N ARG A 403 -3.17 -76.37 -41.49
CA ARG A 403 -1.81 -75.84 -41.32
C ARG A 403 -1.59 -74.56 -42.15
N ALA A 404 -2.05 -74.53 -43.40
CA ALA A 404 -2.00 -73.33 -44.25
C ALA A 404 -2.76 -72.15 -43.63
N LYS A 405 -4.03 -72.35 -43.24
CA LYS A 405 -4.84 -71.33 -42.56
C LYS A 405 -4.20 -70.82 -41.27
N ALA A 406 -3.63 -71.71 -40.46
CA ALA A 406 -2.93 -71.32 -39.23
C ALA A 406 -1.71 -70.42 -39.53
N SER A 407 -0.95 -70.72 -40.57
CA SER A 407 0.15 -69.85 -41.02
C SER A 407 -0.33 -68.50 -41.57
N GLU A 408 -1.44 -68.48 -42.32
CA GLU A 408 -2.05 -67.25 -42.84
C GLU A 408 -2.45 -66.31 -41.68
N THR A 409 -3.11 -66.86 -40.63
CA THR A 409 -3.45 -66.09 -39.43
C THR A 409 -2.22 -65.60 -38.67
N PHE A 410 -1.16 -66.40 -38.57
CA PHE A 410 0.08 -66.00 -37.91
C PHE A 410 0.78 -64.84 -38.65
N TYR A 411 0.89 -64.92 -39.98
CA TYR A 411 1.43 -63.83 -40.79
C TYR A 411 0.57 -62.55 -40.74
N ALA A 412 -0.76 -62.68 -40.67
CA ALA A 412 -1.66 -61.54 -40.54
C ALA A 412 -1.47 -60.81 -39.20
N ASP A 413 -1.32 -61.54 -38.09
CA ASP A 413 -1.09 -60.94 -36.77
C ASP A 413 0.33 -60.39 -36.58
N GLU A 414 1.34 -61.01 -37.18
CA GLU A 414 2.70 -60.45 -37.24
C GLU A 414 2.71 -59.12 -38.04
N LEU A 415 2.03 -59.06 -39.19
CA LEU A 415 1.87 -57.84 -39.98
C LEU A 415 1.00 -56.77 -39.28
N ARG A 416 0.18 -57.17 -38.31
CA ARG A 416 -0.57 -56.24 -37.43
C ARG A 416 0.37 -55.62 -36.40
N ARG A 417 1.09 -56.44 -35.63
CA ARG A 417 2.05 -56.00 -34.61
C ARG A 417 3.14 -55.09 -35.18
N ARG A 418 3.64 -55.38 -36.39
CA ARG A 418 4.62 -54.51 -37.07
C ARG A 418 4.07 -53.11 -37.32
N ARG A 419 2.83 -52.99 -37.81
CA ARG A 419 2.19 -51.68 -38.03
C ARG A 419 1.92 -50.94 -36.72
N GLU A 420 1.49 -51.64 -35.66
CA GLU A 420 1.33 -51.07 -34.32
C GLU A 420 2.65 -50.51 -33.77
N ILE A 421 3.77 -51.23 -33.96
CA ILE A 421 5.11 -50.79 -33.57
C ILE A 421 5.62 -49.63 -34.45
N GLU A 422 5.41 -49.67 -35.76
CA GLU A 422 5.79 -48.59 -36.68
C GLU A 422 5.02 -47.29 -36.39
N GLU A 423 3.72 -47.37 -36.06
CA GLU A 423 2.91 -46.22 -35.68
C GLU A 423 3.35 -45.64 -34.32
N ALA A 424 3.68 -46.49 -33.34
CA ALA A 424 4.24 -46.05 -32.06
C ALA A 424 5.60 -45.35 -32.24
N LEU A 425 6.50 -45.92 -33.04
CA LEU A 425 7.79 -45.32 -33.39
C LEU A 425 7.66 -44.00 -34.16
N ALA A 426 6.65 -43.85 -35.02
CA ALA A 426 6.35 -42.59 -35.68
C ALA A 426 5.92 -41.51 -34.68
N LYS A 427 5.00 -41.84 -33.76
CA LYS A 427 4.53 -40.94 -32.70
C LYS A 427 5.64 -40.52 -31.73
N ASP A 428 6.56 -41.42 -31.41
CA ASP A 428 7.69 -41.09 -30.52
C ASP A 428 8.79 -40.27 -31.22
N ARG A 429 9.00 -40.46 -32.54
CA ARG A 429 9.82 -39.54 -33.35
C ARG A 429 9.23 -38.14 -33.39
N GLU A 430 7.91 -38.02 -33.60
CA GLU A 430 7.25 -36.70 -33.62
C GLU A 430 7.44 -35.96 -32.28
N LYS A 431 7.24 -36.63 -31.15
CA LYS A 431 7.51 -36.07 -29.81
C LYS A 431 8.97 -35.64 -29.65
N ALA A 432 9.92 -36.42 -30.16
CA ALA A 432 11.34 -36.10 -30.10
C ALA A 432 11.69 -34.84 -30.92
N ASP A 433 11.14 -34.70 -32.12
CA ASP A 433 11.33 -33.50 -32.95
C ASP A 433 10.58 -32.28 -32.38
N GLN A 434 9.40 -32.44 -31.76
CA GLN A 434 8.72 -31.38 -31.00
C GLN A 434 9.57 -30.90 -29.81
N MET A 435 10.12 -31.80 -29.00
CA MET A 435 11.02 -31.45 -27.89
C MET A 435 12.32 -30.78 -28.38
N LYS A 436 12.87 -31.24 -29.50
CA LYS A 436 14.04 -30.63 -30.15
C LYS A 436 13.74 -29.22 -30.67
N ALA A 437 12.54 -28.98 -31.21
CA ALA A 437 12.09 -27.65 -31.61
C ALA A 437 11.91 -26.70 -30.41
N GLN A 438 11.39 -27.20 -29.28
CA GLN A 438 11.31 -26.46 -28.02
C GLN A 438 12.71 -26.10 -27.47
N LEU A 439 13.65 -27.04 -27.44
CA LEU A 439 15.04 -26.80 -27.02
C LEU A 439 15.72 -25.74 -27.92
N ASN A 440 15.55 -25.84 -29.25
CA ASN A 440 16.06 -24.86 -30.20
C ASN A 440 15.36 -23.49 -30.10
N LYS A 441 14.19 -23.39 -29.46
CA LYS A 441 13.59 -22.10 -29.09
C LYS A 441 14.27 -21.55 -27.84
N LEU A 442 14.28 -22.32 -26.75
CA LEU A 442 14.88 -21.94 -25.47
C LEU A 442 16.35 -21.51 -25.60
N LEU A 443 17.12 -22.17 -26.48
CA LEU A 443 18.52 -21.79 -26.75
C LEU A 443 18.65 -20.38 -27.37
N ARG A 444 17.73 -19.99 -28.26
CA ARG A 444 17.72 -18.65 -28.87
C ARG A 444 17.20 -17.59 -27.89
N ASP A 445 16.18 -17.94 -27.10
CA ASP A 445 15.64 -17.07 -26.06
C ASP A 445 16.73 -16.79 -24.99
N LEU A 446 17.54 -17.79 -24.62
CA LEU A 446 18.71 -17.65 -23.74
C LEU A 446 19.82 -16.78 -24.34
N GLN A 447 20.15 -16.96 -25.62
CA GLN A 447 21.15 -16.13 -26.31
C GLN A 447 20.72 -14.66 -26.37
N ALA A 448 19.43 -14.38 -26.60
CA ALA A 448 18.89 -13.03 -26.56
C ALA A 448 18.99 -12.41 -25.15
N ALA A 449 18.65 -13.17 -24.11
CA ALA A 449 18.80 -12.72 -22.72
C ALA A 449 20.26 -12.44 -22.33
N GLN A 450 21.21 -13.27 -22.77
CA GLN A 450 22.64 -13.03 -22.56
C GLN A 450 23.12 -11.74 -23.24
N ALA A 451 22.71 -11.49 -24.49
CA ALA A 451 23.04 -10.24 -25.19
C ALA A 451 22.43 -9.00 -24.51
N GLN A 452 21.22 -9.12 -23.96
CA GLN A 452 20.60 -8.06 -23.16
C GLN A 452 21.35 -7.81 -21.85
N ASN A 453 21.76 -8.86 -21.13
CA ASN A 453 22.53 -8.72 -19.89
C ASN A 453 23.86 -7.99 -20.12
N SER A 454 24.65 -8.36 -21.13
CA SER A 454 25.91 -7.66 -21.41
C SER A 454 25.72 -6.20 -21.89
N SER A 455 24.56 -5.87 -22.47
CA SER A 455 24.18 -4.48 -22.75
C SER A 455 23.85 -3.69 -21.46
N LEU A 456 23.24 -4.33 -20.47
CA LEU A 456 22.96 -3.74 -19.16
C LEU A 456 24.23 -3.61 -18.31
N GLU A 457 25.12 -4.60 -18.32
CA GLU A 457 26.45 -4.54 -17.70
C GLU A 457 27.27 -3.36 -18.26
N GLY A 458 27.25 -3.15 -19.58
CA GLY A 458 27.89 -1.99 -20.22
C GLY A 458 27.29 -0.64 -19.77
N GLN A 459 25.97 -0.57 -19.58
CA GLN A 459 25.31 0.64 -19.06
C GLN A 459 25.61 0.89 -17.59
N LEU A 460 25.69 -0.16 -16.76
CA LEU A 460 26.10 -0.05 -15.35
C LEU A 460 27.53 0.50 -15.23
N LEU A 461 28.49 -0.03 -16.01
CA LEU A 461 29.86 0.47 -16.01
C LEU A 461 29.98 1.95 -16.41
N VAL A 462 29.14 2.42 -17.35
CA VAL A 462 29.08 3.85 -17.71
C VAL A 462 28.45 4.68 -16.58
N SER A 463 27.41 4.19 -15.91
CA SER A 463 26.78 4.85 -14.77
C SER A 463 27.73 4.94 -13.56
N ASP A 464 28.47 3.89 -13.25
CA ASP A 464 29.42 3.86 -12.14
C ASP A 464 30.57 4.87 -12.35
N ALA A 465 31.05 5.01 -13.59
CA ALA A 465 32.03 6.03 -13.95
C ALA A 465 31.48 7.46 -13.77
N GLN A 466 30.22 7.71 -14.13
CA GLN A 466 29.54 8.99 -13.89
C GLN A 466 29.34 9.28 -12.40
N VAL A 467 29.02 8.26 -11.59
CA VAL A 467 28.92 8.39 -10.12
C VAL A 467 30.27 8.80 -9.54
N GLN A 468 31.38 8.15 -9.93
CA GLN A 468 32.72 8.52 -9.45
C GLN A 468 33.12 9.95 -9.86
N GLU A 469 32.76 10.40 -11.07
CA GLU A 469 33.00 11.79 -11.50
C GLU A 469 32.20 12.79 -10.66
N LEU A 470 30.94 12.46 -10.31
CA LEU A 470 30.09 13.28 -9.45
C LEU A 470 30.57 13.29 -7.99
N GLU A 471 31.05 12.16 -7.45
CA GLU A 471 31.67 12.08 -6.14
C GLU A 471 32.93 12.95 -6.07
N GLN A 472 33.81 12.90 -7.08
CA GLN A 472 35.00 13.74 -7.12
C GLN A 472 34.66 15.24 -7.18
N LYS A 473 33.63 15.62 -7.96
CA LYS A 473 33.10 17.00 -7.98
C LYS A 473 32.51 17.40 -6.63
N MET A 474 31.80 16.50 -5.95
CA MET A 474 31.24 16.74 -4.61
C MET A 474 32.34 16.97 -3.57
N PHE A 475 33.42 16.17 -3.57
CA PHE A 475 34.56 16.40 -2.67
C PHE A 475 35.24 17.76 -2.93
N SER A 476 35.44 18.13 -4.19
CA SER A 476 35.98 19.45 -4.57
C SER A 476 35.08 20.61 -4.13
N ALA A 477 33.75 20.47 -4.28
CA ALA A 477 32.80 21.46 -3.80
C ALA A 477 32.76 21.59 -2.27
N VAL A 478 32.91 20.48 -1.53
CA VAL A 478 32.98 20.48 -0.06
C VAL A 478 34.25 21.18 0.43
N ASP A 479 35.41 20.95 -0.20
CA ASP A 479 36.67 21.64 0.12
C ASP A 479 36.57 23.15 -0.11
N LEU A 480 35.99 23.55 -1.26
CA LEU A 480 35.72 24.95 -1.58
C LEU A 480 34.74 25.62 -0.58
N LEU A 481 33.71 24.90 -0.12
CA LEU A 481 32.79 25.39 0.90
C LEU A 481 33.46 25.50 2.28
N GLN A 482 34.41 24.62 2.63
CA GLN A 482 35.21 24.76 3.85
C GLN A 482 36.11 26.00 3.78
N LYS A 483 36.70 26.29 2.61
CA LYS A 483 37.48 27.52 2.38
C LYS A 483 36.61 28.77 2.54
N TYR A 484 35.45 28.85 1.88
CA TYR A 484 34.54 30.00 2.02
C TYR A 484 33.99 30.16 3.44
N ARG A 485 33.74 29.06 4.16
CA ARG A 485 33.38 29.12 5.57
C ARG A 485 34.50 29.74 6.40
N LYS A 486 35.75 29.35 6.20
CA LYS A 486 36.89 29.93 6.91
C LYS A 486 37.05 31.42 6.60
N GLU A 487 36.91 31.83 5.34
CA GLU A 487 36.94 33.24 4.93
C GLU A 487 35.80 34.06 5.55
N ARG A 488 34.59 33.49 5.64
CA ARG A 488 33.46 34.09 6.36
C ARG A 488 33.75 34.23 7.86
N ASP A 489 34.26 33.18 8.49
CA ASP A 489 34.54 33.15 9.92
C ASP A 489 35.68 34.13 10.29
N GLU A 490 36.62 34.39 9.36
CA GLU A 490 37.64 35.44 9.47
C GLU A 490 37.06 36.86 9.31
N LEU A 491 36.20 37.08 8.30
CA LEU A 491 35.50 38.36 8.10
C LEU A 491 34.52 38.70 9.23
N GLU A 492 33.94 37.69 9.90
CA GLU A 492 33.06 37.87 11.06
C GLU A 492 33.85 38.36 12.29
N VAL A 493 35.09 37.91 12.48
CA VAL A 493 36.00 38.47 13.49
C VAL A 493 36.39 39.90 13.16
N GLU A 494 36.75 40.19 11.90
CA GLU A 494 37.08 41.56 11.45
C GLU A 494 35.89 42.53 11.63
N ARG A 495 34.67 42.08 11.31
CA ARG A 495 33.42 42.82 11.58
C ARG A 495 33.30 43.15 13.07
N ASP A 496 33.49 42.19 13.96
CA ASP A 496 33.28 42.37 15.40
C ASP A 496 34.38 43.21 16.07
N GLU A 497 35.60 43.23 15.52
CA GLU A 497 36.65 44.17 15.92
C GLU A 497 36.37 45.59 15.41
N ALA A 498 35.87 45.73 14.18
CA ALA A 498 35.42 47.01 13.62
C ALA A 498 34.20 47.57 14.37
N LEU A 499 33.25 46.72 14.78
CA LEU A 499 32.05 47.13 15.52
C LEU A 499 32.43 47.69 16.90
N LYS A 500 33.25 46.96 17.68
CA LYS A 500 33.78 47.42 18.97
C LYS A 500 34.56 48.74 18.84
N SER A 501 35.32 48.89 17.75
CA SER A 501 36.05 50.12 17.44
C SER A 501 35.09 51.29 17.14
N ALA A 502 34.00 51.04 16.40
CA ALA A 502 32.97 52.04 16.11
C ALA A 502 32.11 52.40 17.34
N GLU A 503 31.87 51.45 18.25
CA GLU A 503 31.18 51.68 19.52
C GLU A 503 32.04 52.53 20.47
N ALA A 504 33.34 52.21 20.62
CA ALA A 504 34.28 53.02 21.40
C ALA A 504 34.45 54.46 20.85
N LEU A 505 34.27 54.66 19.54
CA LEU A 505 34.23 56.00 18.93
C LEU A 505 32.88 56.70 19.12
N ARG A 506 31.76 55.96 19.19
CA ARG A 506 30.43 56.51 19.51
C ARG A 506 30.32 56.98 20.95
N GLU A 507 30.92 56.27 21.91
CA GLU A 507 30.96 56.71 23.31
C GLU A 507 31.70 58.05 23.51
N GLN A 508 32.57 58.44 22.56
CA GLN A 508 33.24 59.75 22.56
C GLN A 508 32.46 60.87 21.85
N HIS A 509 31.37 60.54 21.12
CA HIS A 509 30.55 61.49 20.38
C HIS A 509 29.06 61.39 20.75
N SER A 510 28.76 61.69 22.02
CA SER A 510 27.40 62.00 22.45
C SER A 510 27.00 63.41 22.02
N ASP A 511 26.59 63.58 20.76
CA ASP A 511 25.63 64.63 20.40
C ASP A 511 24.75 64.21 19.20
N GLY A 512 23.51 64.71 19.16
CA GLY A 512 22.43 64.08 18.38
C GLY A 512 22.23 64.61 16.95
N SER A 513 21.70 63.76 16.07
CA SER A 513 20.97 64.16 14.87
C SER A 513 19.94 63.10 14.46
N SER A 514 18.94 63.47 13.66
CA SER A 514 17.72 62.69 13.43
C SER A 514 17.30 62.66 11.96
N LEU A 515 16.47 61.67 11.61
CA LEU A 515 15.62 61.56 10.40
C LEU A 515 16.27 61.48 9.00
N THR A 516 16.21 60.29 8.42
CA THR A 516 15.65 60.04 7.06
C THR A 516 14.84 58.73 7.11
N SER A 517 13.51 58.78 7.10
CA SER A 517 12.61 58.78 5.93
C SER A 517 12.41 57.40 5.25
N THR A 518 11.19 56.87 5.40
CA THR A 518 10.48 55.98 4.46
C THR A 518 11.11 54.61 4.08
N SER A 519 11.10 53.64 5.00
CA SER A 519 11.02 52.19 4.66
C SER A 519 10.52 51.30 5.82
N SER A 520 9.53 51.75 6.59
CA SER A 520 9.28 51.28 7.97
C SER A 520 8.18 50.21 8.14
N LEU A 521 8.08 49.21 7.25
CA LEU A 521 7.04 48.16 7.33
C LEU A 521 7.50 46.71 7.06
N PHE A 522 8.77 46.51 6.69
CA PHE A 522 9.38 45.19 6.51
C PHE A 522 10.77 45.22 7.17
N ALA A 523 11.01 44.30 8.10
CA ALA A 523 12.30 44.19 8.78
C ALA A 523 13.17 43.10 8.14
N GLU A 524 14.46 43.39 7.97
CA GLU A 524 15.47 42.35 7.81
C GLU A 524 16.00 41.96 9.19
N PHE A 525 16.11 40.65 9.43
CA PHE A 525 16.57 40.06 10.69
C PHE A 525 17.82 39.22 10.46
N TYR A 526 18.75 39.24 11.41
CA TYR A 526 19.95 38.40 11.38
C TYR A 526 19.65 36.98 11.88
N PHE A 527 20.44 36.00 11.46
CA PHE A 527 20.27 34.60 11.87
C PHE A 527 20.26 34.42 13.40
N HIS A 528 21.09 35.17 14.14
CA HIS A 528 21.13 35.09 15.60
C HIS A 528 19.82 35.53 16.27
N GLU A 529 19.12 36.54 15.73
CA GLU A 529 17.80 36.95 16.25
C GLU A 529 16.75 35.85 16.05
N ILE A 530 16.83 35.15 14.92
CA ILE A 530 15.94 34.02 14.59
C ILE A 530 16.26 32.81 15.48
N GLU A 531 17.55 32.52 15.71
CA GLU A 531 18.00 31.44 16.57
C GLU A 531 17.62 31.69 18.05
N GLU A 532 17.77 32.91 18.56
CA GLU A 532 17.32 33.29 19.91
C GLU A 532 15.79 33.20 20.02
N ALA A 533 15.05 33.82 19.09
CA ALA A 533 13.59 33.86 19.14
C ALA A 533 12.95 32.47 19.07
N THR A 534 13.61 31.49 18.42
CA THR A 534 13.18 30.09 18.32
C THR A 534 13.87 29.15 19.32
N ARG A 535 14.71 29.67 20.22
CA ARG A 535 15.50 28.91 21.22
C ARG A 535 16.31 27.77 20.59
N THR A 536 17.24 28.12 19.69
CA THR A 536 18.03 27.17 18.90
C THR A 536 17.16 26.12 18.18
N PHE A 537 16.03 26.57 17.63
CA PHE A 537 15.06 25.76 16.90
C PHE A 537 14.46 24.60 17.71
N ASP A 538 14.10 24.87 18.97
CA ASP A 538 13.49 23.91 19.91
C ASP A 538 12.32 23.14 19.26
N PRO A 539 12.40 21.80 19.14
CA PRO A 539 11.32 20.98 18.62
C PRO A 539 9.97 21.15 19.34
N ALA A 540 9.96 21.60 20.61
CA ALA A 540 8.74 21.91 21.35
C ALA A 540 8.06 23.22 20.89
N LEU A 541 8.77 24.09 20.16
CA LEU A 541 8.23 25.29 19.53
C LEU A 541 7.80 25.06 18.07
N LYS A 542 8.03 23.87 17.51
CA LYS A 542 7.68 23.53 16.12
C LYS A 542 6.17 23.44 15.93
N ILE A 543 5.59 24.36 15.15
CA ILE A 543 4.16 24.40 14.82
C ILE A 543 3.83 23.43 13.68
N GLY A 544 4.73 23.29 12.70
CA GLY A 544 4.48 22.49 11.50
C GLY A 544 5.71 22.15 10.67
N GLU A 545 5.51 21.22 9.72
CA GLU A 545 6.52 20.70 8.80
C GLU A 545 5.82 20.26 7.51
N GLY A 546 6.44 20.54 6.36
CA GLY A 546 5.93 20.15 5.05
C GLY A 546 7.01 20.30 3.98
N GLY A 547 6.69 20.01 2.72
CA GLY A 547 7.67 20.02 1.62
C GLY A 547 8.41 21.35 1.39
N TYR A 548 7.82 22.46 1.88
CA TYR A 548 8.40 23.80 1.79
C TYR A 548 9.39 24.11 2.93
N GLY A 549 9.30 23.46 4.09
CA GLY A 549 10.10 23.80 5.26
C GLY A 549 9.50 23.44 6.62
N CYS A 550 10.07 24.02 7.66
CA CYS A 550 9.63 23.92 9.06
C CYS A 550 9.11 25.26 9.56
N ILE A 551 8.04 25.26 10.36
CA ILE A 551 7.47 26.47 10.98
C ILE A 551 7.60 26.36 12.49
N TYR A 552 8.24 27.36 13.11
CA TYR A 552 8.43 27.46 14.56
C TYR A 552 7.67 28.66 15.13
N ARG A 553 7.23 28.55 16.39
CA ARG A 553 6.73 29.68 17.18
C ARG A 553 7.93 30.40 17.78
N GLY A 554 8.06 31.69 17.53
CA GLY A 554 9.11 32.53 18.09
C GLY A 554 8.59 33.62 19.01
N LEU A 555 9.48 34.17 19.83
CA LEU A 555 9.28 35.45 20.53
C LEU A 555 10.40 36.41 20.10
N LEU A 556 10.11 37.24 19.10
CA LEU A 556 11.08 38.13 18.47
C LEU A 556 10.79 39.57 18.87
N ARG A 557 11.73 40.24 19.54
CA ARG A 557 11.58 41.62 20.06
C ARG A 557 10.25 41.79 20.82
N HIS A 558 10.00 40.89 21.78
CA HIS A 558 8.76 40.73 22.58
C HIS A 558 7.46 40.42 21.81
N THR A 559 7.49 40.32 20.47
CA THR A 559 6.33 39.98 19.65
C THR A 559 6.26 38.48 19.39
N GLN A 560 5.08 37.86 19.51
CA GLN A 560 4.91 36.45 19.13
C GLN A 560 4.81 36.31 17.60
N VAL A 561 5.69 35.48 17.03
CA VAL A 561 5.86 35.33 15.59
C VAL A 561 5.80 33.87 15.14
N ALA A 562 5.44 33.65 13.87
CA ALA A 562 5.63 32.39 13.17
C ALA A 562 6.84 32.49 12.25
N VAL A 563 7.84 31.63 12.46
CA VAL A 563 9.11 31.59 11.74
C VAL A 563 9.10 30.42 10.77
N LYS A 564 8.93 30.69 9.46
CA LYS A 564 8.96 29.70 8.38
C LYS A 564 10.38 29.60 7.83
N MET A 565 11.12 28.58 8.25
CA MET A 565 12.43 28.24 7.67
C MET A 565 12.22 27.37 6.43
N LEU A 566 12.59 27.88 5.26
CA LEU A 566 12.53 27.12 4.00
C LEU A 566 13.73 26.17 3.90
N HIS A 567 13.56 25.01 3.25
CA HIS A 567 14.64 24.02 3.15
C HIS A 567 15.79 24.51 2.24
N PRO A 568 17.03 24.71 2.75
CA PRO A 568 18.14 25.26 1.95
C PRO A 568 18.63 24.37 0.78
N HIS A 569 18.20 23.11 0.76
CA HIS A 569 18.51 22.13 -0.29
C HIS A 569 17.31 21.87 -1.23
N SER A 570 16.21 22.62 -1.08
CA SER A 570 15.11 22.61 -2.04
C SER A 570 15.48 23.47 -3.25
N LEU A 571 15.43 22.89 -4.46
CA LEU A 571 15.57 23.62 -5.72
C LEU A 571 14.51 24.72 -5.92
N GLN A 572 13.45 24.73 -5.11
CA GLN A 572 12.34 25.68 -5.18
C GLN A 572 12.34 26.73 -4.05
N GLY A 573 13.06 26.47 -2.95
CA GLY A 573 13.04 27.32 -1.75
C GLY A 573 13.46 28.79 -2.00
N PRO A 574 14.59 29.06 -2.67
CA PRO A 574 15.04 30.44 -2.94
C PRO A 574 14.09 31.26 -3.81
N SER A 575 13.40 30.64 -4.78
CA SER A 575 12.45 31.35 -5.65
C SER A 575 11.11 31.60 -4.95
N GLU A 576 10.65 30.68 -4.12
CA GLU A 576 9.48 30.88 -3.25
C GLU A 576 9.74 31.96 -2.20
N PHE A 577 10.92 31.97 -1.56
CA PHE A 577 11.34 33.02 -0.63
C PHE A 577 11.23 34.40 -1.28
N GLN A 578 11.88 34.57 -2.43
CA GLN A 578 11.92 35.84 -3.13
C GLN A 578 10.51 36.29 -3.57
N GLN A 579 9.63 35.35 -3.94
CA GLN A 579 8.26 35.63 -4.33
C GLN A 579 7.38 36.04 -3.13
N GLU A 580 7.48 35.36 -1.98
CA GLU A 580 6.76 35.75 -0.76
C GLU A 580 7.20 37.13 -0.27
N VAL A 581 8.50 37.44 -0.26
CA VAL A 581 9.00 38.78 0.11
C VAL A 581 8.50 39.84 -0.88
N ASN A 582 8.62 39.61 -2.19
CA ASN A 582 8.23 40.56 -3.25
C ASN A 582 6.72 40.89 -3.23
N ILE A 583 5.88 39.93 -2.83
CA ILE A 583 4.43 40.11 -2.70
C ILE A 583 4.05 40.67 -1.31
N LEU A 584 4.36 39.96 -0.22
CA LEU A 584 3.83 40.27 1.12
C LEU A 584 4.49 41.46 1.82
N SER A 585 5.64 41.95 1.33
CA SER A 585 6.16 43.27 1.76
C SER A 585 5.28 44.44 1.28
N ARG A 586 4.49 44.24 0.22
CA ARG A 586 3.61 45.27 -0.39
C ARG A 586 2.12 45.05 -0.11
N LEU A 587 1.73 43.91 0.46
CA LEU A 587 0.35 43.62 0.81
C LEU A 587 0.08 43.83 2.31
N ARG A 588 -1.01 44.53 2.60
CA ARG A 588 -1.63 44.67 3.93
C ARG A 588 -3.14 44.61 3.75
N HIS A 589 -3.80 43.61 4.33
CA HIS A 589 -5.25 43.41 4.29
C HIS A 589 -5.67 42.57 5.50
N PRO A 590 -6.80 42.84 6.19
CA PRO A 590 -7.17 42.14 7.43
C PRO A 590 -7.23 40.61 7.31
N ASN A 591 -7.59 40.09 6.13
CA ASN A 591 -7.70 38.65 5.86
C ASN A 591 -6.53 38.08 5.02
N VAL A 592 -5.37 38.74 5.02
CA VAL A 592 -4.10 38.22 4.48
C VAL A 592 -3.05 38.22 5.60
N VAL A 593 -2.19 37.21 5.66
CA VAL A 593 -1.16 37.10 6.70
C VAL A 593 -0.13 38.23 6.59
N THR A 594 0.19 38.86 7.71
CA THR A 594 1.17 39.93 7.79
C THR A 594 2.59 39.34 7.83
N LEU A 595 3.35 39.51 6.74
CA LEU A 595 4.80 39.35 6.76
C LEU A 595 5.43 40.53 7.53
N ILE A 596 6.05 40.23 8.67
CA ILE A 596 6.73 41.20 9.55
C ILE A 596 8.14 41.47 9.01
N GLY A 597 8.81 40.44 8.51
CA GLY A 597 10.17 40.54 8.01
C GLY A 597 10.72 39.22 7.49
N ALA A 598 12.02 39.21 7.16
CA ALA A 598 12.73 38.02 6.69
C ALA A 598 14.20 38.01 7.13
N CYS A 599 14.81 36.83 7.12
CA CYS A 599 16.24 36.62 7.27
C CYS A 599 16.76 35.96 5.98
N PRO A 600 17.36 36.72 5.04
CA PRO A 600 17.86 36.18 3.78
C PRO A 600 18.99 35.16 3.95
N GLU A 601 19.82 35.33 4.99
CA GLU A 601 20.99 34.46 5.30
C GLU A 601 20.62 32.98 5.37
N VAL A 602 19.41 32.67 5.83
CA VAL A 602 18.87 31.30 5.97
C VAL A 602 17.46 31.16 5.38
N TRP A 603 17.12 31.95 4.35
CA TRP A 603 15.87 31.84 3.59
C TRP A 603 14.61 31.74 4.45
N THR A 604 14.55 32.54 5.53
CA THR A 604 13.54 32.42 6.59
C THR A 604 12.59 33.60 6.61
N LEU A 605 11.28 33.32 6.71
CA LEU A 605 10.20 34.32 6.67
C LEU A 605 9.53 34.44 8.05
N VAL A 606 9.27 35.66 8.50
CA VAL A 606 8.73 35.96 9.82
C VAL A 606 7.35 36.61 9.69
N TYR A 607 6.32 35.93 10.21
CA TYR A 607 4.92 36.35 10.15
C TYR A 607 4.33 36.60 11.54
N GLU A 608 3.17 37.23 11.60
CA GLU A 608 2.32 37.22 12.80
C GLU A 608 1.98 35.79 13.26
N TYR A 609 1.95 35.54 14.57
CA TYR A 609 1.56 34.24 15.12
C TYR A 609 0.02 34.12 15.25
N LEU A 610 -0.55 33.15 14.53
CA LEU A 610 -2.00 32.89 14.50
C LEU A 610 -2.33 31.64 15.34
N SER A 611 -2.92 31.87 16.51
CA SER A 611 -2.96 30.91 17.61
C SER A 611 -3.95 29.75 17.44
N ASN A 612 -4.95 29.86 16.55
CA ASN A 612 -5.93 28.81 16.29
C ASN A 612 -5.54 27.89 15.12
N GLY A 613 -4.30 27.99 14.61
CA GLY A 613 -3.78 27.10 13.56
C GLY A 613 -4.44 27.30 12.21
N SER A 614 -4.47 26.26 11.37
CA SER A 614 -5.13 26.30 10.07
C SER A 614 -6.59 25.84 10.12
N LEU A 615 -7.38 26.27 9.13
CA LEU A 615 -8.74 25.80 8.92
C LEU A 615 -8.80 24.28 8.69
N GLU A 616 -7.72 23.66 8.18
CA GLU A 616 -7.60 22.19 8.09
C GLU A 616 -7.53 21.55 9.48
N ASP A 617 -6.68 22.06 10.38
CA ASP A 617 -6.58 21.56 11.77
C ASP A 617 -7.93 21.67 12.49
N ARG A 618 -8.68 22.74 12.22
CA ARG A 618 -9.96 23.05 12.88
C ARG A 618 -11.16 22.34 12.26
N LEU A 619 -11.16 22.05 10.96
CA LEU A 619 -12.14 21.16 10.31
C LEU A 619 -11.92 19.69 10.68
N THR A 620 -10.66 19.27 10.87
CA THR A 620 -10.32 17.90 11.31
C THR A 620 -10.42 17.70 12.83
N CYS A 621 -10.75 18.75 13.60
CA CYS A 621 -10.81 18.74 15.07
C CYS A 621 -9.52 18.20 15.71
N LYS A 622 -8.37 18.52 15.10
CA LYS A 622 -7.03 18.11 15.54
C LYS A 622 -6.81 18.49 16.99
N ASP A 623 -6.06 17.63 17.69
CA ASP A 623 -5.76 17.73 19.12
C ASP A 623 -7.01 17.84 20.04
N ASN A 624 -8.16 17.38 19.53
CA ASN A 624 -9.50 17.48 20.13
C ASN A 624 -10.02 18.92 20.27
N THR A 625 -9.55 19.84 19.42
CA THR A 625 -10.08 21.21 19.37
C THR A 625 -11.56 21.21 18.95
N PRO A 626 -12.44 22.03 19.56
CA PRO A 626 -13.89 21.96 19.35
C PRO A 626 -14.27 22.34 17.90
N PRO A 627 -15.28 21.71 17.28
CA PRO A 627 -15.64 21.97 15.89
C PRO A 627 -16.05 23.43 15.67
N LEU A 628 -15.75 23.97 14.48
CA LEU A 628 -16.19 25.33 14.10
C LEU A 628 -17.70 25.34 13.86
N SER A 629 -18.42 26.28 14.48
CA SER A 629 -19.85 26.48 14.25
C SER A 629 -20.13 26.97 12.83
N TRP A 630 -21.35 26.75 12.34
CA TRP A 630 -21.73 27.17 10.98
C TRP A 630 -21.59 28.69 10.78
N GLN A 631 -21.83 29.51 11.81
CA GLN A 631 -21.64 30.97 11.76
C GLN A 631 -20.16 31.32 11.53
N THR A 632 -19.23 30.69 12.26
CA THR A 632 -17.80 30.89 12.04
C THR A 632 -17.38 30.43 10.65
N ARG A 633 -17.95 29.31 10.14
CA ARG A 633 -17.67 28.83 8.78
C ARG A 633 -18.18 29.79 7.70
N ILE A 634 -19.35 30.40 7.87
CA ILE A 634 -19.86 31.49 7.00
C ILE A 634 -18.94 32.71 7.06
N ARG A 635 -18.49 33.10 8.25
CA ARG A 635 -17.56 34.23 8.41
C ARG A 635 -16.25 33.99 7.67
N VAL A 636 -15.63 32.81 7.83
CA VAL A 636 -14.40 32.42 7.12
C VAL A 636 -14.62 32.37 5.60
N ALA A 637 -15.76 31.88 5.12
CA ALA A 637 -16.10 31.92 3.69
C ALA A 637 -16.15 33.36 3.13
N ALA A 638 -16.78 34.28 3.85
CA ALA A 638 -16.86 35.69 3.47
C ALA A 638 -15.49 36.39 3.54
N GLU A 639 -14.74 36.21 4.62
CA GLU A 639 -13.39 36.77 4.82
C GLU A 639 -12.38 36.31 3.75
N LEU A 640 -12.42 35.02 3.39
CA LEU A 640 -11.61 34.48 2.29
C LEU A 640 -12.05 35.05 0.93
N CYS A 641 -13.35 35.31 0.74
CA CYS A 641 -13.84 36.03 -0.44
C CYS A 641 -13.32 37.48 -0.48
N CYS A 642 -13.29 38.21 0.65
CA CYS A 642 -12.67 39.53 0.74
C CYS A 642 -11.19 39.48 0.33
N ALA A 643 -10.42 38.52 0.89
CA ALA A 643 -9.00 38.35 0.58
C ALA A 643 -8.77 38.09 -0.92
N LEU A 644 -9.58 37.25 -1.56
CA LEU A 644 -9.47 36.97 -2.99
C LEU A 644 -9.84 38.18 -3.85
N ILE A 645 -10.95 38.89 -3.54
CA ILE A 645 -11.33 40.12 -4.23
C ILE A 645 -10.20 41.14 -4.16
N PHE A 646 -9.59 41.31 -2.98
CA PHE A 646 -8.42 42.17 -2.78
C PHE A 646 -7.24 41.72 -3.63
N LEU A 647 -6.79 40.45 -3.55
CA LEU A 647 -5.66 39.97 -4.36
C LEU A 647 -5.89 40.13 -5.87
N HIS A 648 -7.10 39.86 -6.35
CA HIS A 648 -7.46 39.94 -7.76
C HIS A 648 -7.59 41.38 -8.29
N SER A 649 -7.63 42.38 -7.41
CA SER A 649 -7.81 43.81 -7.76
C SER A 649 -6.70 44.76 -7.26
N CYS A 650 -5.86 44.34 -6.30
CA CYS A 650 -4.84 45.18 -5.66
C CYS A 650 -3.73 45.70 -6.60
N THR A 651 -3.60 45.11 -7.78
CA THR A 651 -2.76 45.62 -8.88
C THR A 651 -3.57 45.58 -10.17
N ALA A 652 -3.23 46.43 -11.15
CA ALA A 652 -3.94 46.49 -12.43
C ALA A 652 -3.98 45.14 -13.18
N ARG A 653 -2.97 44.29 -12.95
CA ARG A 653 -2.86 42.95 -13.54
C ARG A 653 -3.42 41.85 -12.61
N GLY A 654 -3.49 42.08 -11.30
CA GLY A 654 -4.02 41.15 -10.28
C GLY A 654 -3.01 40.07 -9.86
N ILE A 655 -3.17 39.56 -8.64
CA ILE A 655 -2.36 38.49 -8.06
C ILE A 655 -3.21 37.23 -7.93
N ILE A 656 -2.78 36.12 -8.52
CA ILE A 656 -3.40 34.79 -8.38
C ILE A 656 -2.67 34.03 -7.27
N HIS A 657 -3.41 33.33 -6.40
CA HIS A 657 -2.84 32.57 -5.27
C HIS A 657 -2.36 31.17 -5.68
N GLY A 658 -3.16 30.44 -6.45
CA GLY A 658 -2.78 29.14 -7.04
C GLY A 658 -2.96 27.91 -6.13
N ASP A 659 -2.55 27.96 -4.85
CA ASP A 659 -2.70 26.85 -3.89
C ASP A 659 -3.62 27.20 -2.70
N LEU A 660 -4.85 27.60 -3.03
CA LEU A 660 -5.94 27.74 -2.06
C LEU A 660 -6.38 26.39 -1.53
N LYS A 661 -6.12 26.18 -0.24
CA LYS A 661 -6.53 25.00 0.54
C LYS A 661 -6.78 25.40 2.00
N PRO A 662 -7.59 24.68 2.79
CA PRO A 662 -7.83 25.01 4.20
C PRO A 662 -6.57 25.02 5.07
N ALA A 663 -5.51 24.30 4.70
CA ALA A 663 -4.23 24.37 5.39
C ALA A 663 -3.51 25.73 5.24
N ASN A 664 -3.83 26.48 4.17
CA ASN A 664 -3.28 27.81 3.88
C ASN A 664 -4.20 28.96 4.34
N VAL A 665 -5.28 28.64 5.05
CA VAL A 665 -6.16 29.63 5.71
C VAL A 665 -5.95 29.50 7.21
N LEU A 666 -5.24 30.46 7.80
CA LEU A 666 -4.89 30.48 9.22
C LEU A 666 -5.91 31.28 10.03
N LEU A 667 -6.09 30.95 11.31
CA LEU A 667 -7.08 31.58 12.19
C LEU A 667 -6.41 32.27 13.39
N ASP A 668 -6.77 33.54 13.63
CA ASP A 668 -6.35 34.30 14.81
C ASP A 668 -7.07 33.81 16.09
N ALA A 669 -6.78 34.44 17.24
CA ALA A 669 -7.40 34.13 18.52
C ALA A 669 -8.94 34.24 18.53
N ASN A 670 -9.52 35.09 17.67
CA ASN A 670 -10.96 35.34 17.52
C ASN A 670 -11.62 34.48 16.43
N PHE A 671 -10.85 33.58 15.79
CA PHE A 671 -11.19 32.85 14.56
C PHE A 671 -11.48 33.73 13.33
N VAL A 672 -10.88 34.93 13.26
CA VAL A 672 -10.77 35.70 12.01
C VAL A 672 -9.74 35.00 11.13
N SER A 673 -10.10 34.78 9.86
CA SER A 673 -9.26 34.06 8.92
C SER A 673 -8.30 34.96 8.15
N LYS A 674 -7.09 34.45 7.92
CA LYS A 674 -6.04 35.08 7.12
C LYS A 674 -5.47 34.07 6.12
N LEU A 675 -5.47 34.45 4.84
CA LEU A 675 -4.85 33.67 3.77
C LEU A 675 -3.32 33.79 3.86
N SER A 676 -2.61 32.67 3.69
CA SER A 676 -1.15 32.54 3.85
C SER A 676 -0.50 31.69 2.75
N ASP A 677 0.81 31.48 2.84
CA ASP A 677 1.61 30.60 1.96
C ASP A 677 1.63 31.06 0.50
N PHE A 678 2.35 32.15 0.24
CA PHE A 678 2.34 32.88 -1.03
C PHE A 678 3.44 32.45 -2.02
N GLY A 679 4.21 31.39 -1.70
CA GLY A 679 5.43 31.01 -2.45
C GLY A 679 5.20 30.70 -3.94
N ILE A 680 4.04 30.13 -4.28
CA ILE A 680 3.67 29.85 -5.67
C ILE A 680 2.70 30.87 -6.29
N CYS A 681 2.35 31.95 -5.59
CA CYS A 681 1.52 33.03 -6.13
C CYS A 681 2.13 33.64 -7.39
N ARG A 682 1.29 34.18 -8.27
CA ARG A 682 1.71 34.79 -9.55
C ARG A 682 1.10 36.17 -9.72
N VAL A 683 1.96 37.16 -9.95
CA VAL A 683 1.57 38.46 -10.49
C VAL A 683 1.56 38.32 -12.00
N LEU A 684 0.45 38.67 -12.64
CA LEU A 684 0.33 38.58 -14.10
C LEU A 684 1.23 39.65 -14.77
N SER A 685 1.96 39.29 -15.84
CA SER A 685 2.97 40.13 -16.50
C SER A 685 2.83 40.12 -18.03
N GLU A 686 3.34 41.16 -18.70
CA GLU A 686 3.14 41.35 -20.15
C GLU A 686 4.15 40.59 -21.03
N ASP A 687 5.27 40.11 -20.49
CA ASP A 687 6.34 39.49 -21.29
C ASP A 687 6.10 38.02 -21.70
N GLU A 688 4.96 37.43 -21.32
CA GLU A 688 4.59 36.03 -21.61
C GLU A 688 3.25 35.90 -22.38
N PHE A 689 2.96 36.81 -23.30
CA PHE A 689 1.75 36.73 -24.14
C PHE A 689 1.73 35.49 -25.06
N SER A 690 0.62 34.75 -25.02
CA SER A 690 0.13 33.98 -26.15
C SER A 690 -0.66 34.91 -27.07
N GLU A 691 -0.21 35.09 -28.32
CA GLU A 691 -0.74 36.08 -29.29
C GLU A 691 -2.25 35.96 -29.60
N ASN A 692 -2.91 34.87 -29.17
CA ASN A 692 -4.26 34.50 -29.57
C ASN A 692 -5.30 34.46 -28.42
N SER A 693 -4.95 34.82 -27.18
CA SER A 693 -5.88 34.69 -26.03
C SER A 693 -6.35 36.04 -25.46
N THR A 694 -7.68 36.23 -25.40
CA THR A 694 -8.32 37.45 -24.87
C THR A 694 -8.44 37.47 -23.33
N THR A 695 -7.82 36.51 -22.64
CA THR A 695 -7.91 36.35 -21.18
C THR A 695 -6.52 36.36 -20.56
N LEU A 696 -6.32 37.25 -19.57
CA LEU A 696 -5.06 37.37 -18.85
C LEU A 696 -4.81 36.12 -18.00
N CYS A 697 -3.81 35.32 -18.41
CA CYS A 697 -3.45 34.03 -17.83
C CYS A 697 -1.93 33.92 -17.70
N TYR A 698 -1.44 32.98 -16.89
CA TYR A 698 -0.02 32.69 -16.70
C TYR A 698 0.26 31.22 -17.00
N ARG A 699 1.20 30.92 -17.89
CA ARG A 699 1.46 29.53 -18.31
C ARG A 699 2.53 28.88 -17.45
N THR A 700 2.20 27.80 -16.74
CA THR A 700 3.13 27.16 -15.81
C THR A 700 2.78 25.69 -15.57
N ASP A 701 3.78 24.89 -15.18
CA ASP A 701 3.54 23.51 -14.75
C ASP A 701 2.59 23.49 -13.54
N PRO A 702 1.52 22.66 -13.53
CA PRO A 702 0.58 22.61 -12.42
C PRO A 702 1.23 22.22 -11.07
N LYS A 703 1.49 23.24 -10.25
CA LYS A 703 1.94 23.12 -8.85
C LYS A 703 0.80 23.52 -7.93
N GLY A 704 0.55 22.69 -6.91
CA GLY A 704 -0.52 22.90 -5.95
C GLY A 704 -1.12 21.58 -5.46
N THR A 705 -2.17 21.68 -4.65
CA THR A 705 -2.78 20.53 -3.99
C THR A 705 -3.88 19.91 -4.86
N PHE A 706 -3.62 18.71 -5.41
CA PHE A 706 -4.45 18.07 -6.45
C PHE A 706 -5.97 18.01 -6.19
N ALA A 707 -6.40 17.93 -4.92
CA ALA A 707 -7.84 17.89 -4.59
C ALA A 707 -8.55 19.26 -4.67
N TYR A 708 -7.82 20.36 -4.85
CA TYR A 708 -8.33 21.72 -5.03
C TYR A 708 -7.99 22.31 -6.40
N MET A 709 -6.96 21.79 -7.09
CA MET A 709 -6.51 22.33 -8.37
C MET A 709 -7.62 22.34 -9.43
N ASP A 710 -7.70 23.47 -10.13
CA ASP A 710 -8.63 23.72 -11.23
C ASP A 710 -8.44 22.71 -12.38
N PRO A 711 -9.49 21.98 -12.80
CA PRO A 711 -9.39 20.99 -13.88
C PRO A 711 -9.08 21.60 -15.26
N GLU A 712 -9.37 22.89 -15.47
CA GLU A 712 -9.00 23.61 -16.69
C GLU A 712 -7.50 23.92 -16.68
N PHE A 713 -6.98 24.48 -15.57
CA PHE A 713 -5.54 24.69 -15.37
C PHE A 713 -4.73 23.39 -15.47
N LEU A 714 -5.23 22.28 -14.88
CA LEU A 714 -4.62 20.95 -15.00
C LEU A 714 -4.56 20.42 -16.45
N GLN A 715 -5.41 20.93 -17.34
CA GLN A 715 -5.46 20.52 -18.74
C GLN A 715 -4.70 21.46 -19.69
N THR A 716 -4.65 22.77 -19.40
CA THR A 716 -4.06 23.81 -20.26
C THR A 716 -2.68 24.29 -19.81
N GLY A 717 -2.35 24.15 -18.52
CA GLY A 717 -1.24 24.84 -17.88
C GLY A 717 -1.45 26.36 -17.72
N GLU A 718 -2.64 26.88 -18.02
CA GLU A 718 -2.95 28.32 -17.96
C GLU A 718 -3.65 28.67 -16.64
N LEU A 719 -2.88 29.23 -15.70
CA LEU A 719 -3.35 29.67 -14.39
C LEU A 719 -4.09 31.01 -14.52
N THR A 720 -5.30 31.10 -13.93
CA THR A 720 -6.14 32.30 -14.01
C THR A 720 -6.75 32.68 -12.65
N ARG A 721 -7.29 33.89 -12.54
CA ARG A 721 -8.13 34.30 -11.39
C ARG A 721 -9.31 33.34 -11.15
N LYS A 722 -9.87 32.75 -12.21
CA LYS A 722 -10.96 31.76 -12.12
C LYS A 722 -10.51 30.40 -11.58
N SER A 723 -9.20 30.13 -11.54
CA SER A 723 -8.63 28.94 -10.89
C SER A 723 -8.70 29.06 -9.37
N ASP A 724 -8.41 30.25 -8.81
CA ASP A 724 -8.64 30.53 -7.39
C ASP A 724 -10.13 30.40 -7.01
N VAL A 725 -11.05 30.83 -7.89
CA VAL A 725 -12.52 30.68 -7.69
C VAL A 725 -12.93 29.21 -7.61
N TYR A 726 -12.33 28.33 -8.42
CA TYR A 726 -12.58 26.88 -8.34
C TYR A 726 -12.14 26.31 -6.99
N SER A 727 -10.89 26.59 -6.59
CA SER A 727 -10.33 26.16 -5.31
C SER A 727 -11.15 26.67 -4.11
N PHE A 728 -11.59 27.93 -4.16
CA PHE A 728 -12.51 28.54 -3.19
C PHE A 728 -13.85 27.78 -3.13
N GLY A 729 -14.43 27.42 -4.27
CA GLY A 729 -15.62 26.58 -4.34
C GLY A 729 -15.47 25.26 -3.58
N ILE A 730 -14.34 24.55 -3.77
CA ILE A 730 -14.06 23.30 -3.05
C ILE A 730 -13.93 23.55 -1.52
N ILE A 731 -13.36 24.69 -1.10
CA ILE A 731 -13.31 25.09 0.32
C ILE A 731 -14.73 25.31 0.87
N LEU A 732 -15.64 25.96 0.13
CA LEU A 732 -17.04 26.13 0.55
C LEU A 732 -17.77 24.77 0.72
N LEU A 733 -17.56 23.81 -0.19
CA LEU A 733 -18.11 22.47 -0.06
C LEU A 733 -17.60 21.75 1.21
N ARG A 734 -16.31 21.93 1.56
CA ARG A 734 -15.74 21.39 2.80
C ARG A 734 -16.28 22.07 4.05
N LEU A 735 -16.46 23.40 4.03
CA LEU A 735 -17.05 24.15 5.14
C LEU A 735 -18.48 23.65 5.46
N LEU A 736 -19.28 23.36 4.44
CA LEU A 736 -20.64 22.80 4.60
C LEU A 736 -20.68 21.41 5.24
N THR A 737 -19.69 20.55 4.97
CA THR A 737 -19.81 19.09 5.21
C THR A 737 -18.79 18.51 6.19
N GLY A 738 -17.68 19.21 6.48
CA GLY A 738 -16.55 18.70 7.25
C GLY A 738 -15.72 17.61 6.54
N ARG A 739 -16.12 17.19 5.32
CA ARG A 739 -15.54 16.04 4.60
C ARG A 739 -14.21 16.39 3.90
N SER A 740 -13.53 15.38 3.38
CA SER A 740 -12.39 15.54 2.47
C SER A 740 -12.82 16.23 1.16
N ALA A 741 -11.90 16.94 0.50
CA ALA A 741 -12.13 17.50 -0.84
C ALA A 741 -12.33 16.42 -1.93
N PHE A 742 -11.82 15.20 -1.72
CA PHE A 742 -11.87 14.16 -2.76
C PHE A 742 -13.30 13.65 -2.97
N GLY A 743 -13.84 13.83 -4.19
CA GLY A 743 -15.18 13.37 -4.57
C GLY A 743 -16.36 14.26 -4.10
N ILE A 744 -16.11 15.22 -3.22
CA ILE A 744 -17.13 16.02 -2.51
C ILE A 744 -18.14 16.73 -3.45
N LYS A 745 -17.67 17.23 -4.61
CA LYS A 745 -18.51 17.86 -5.64
C LYS A 745 -19.58 16.90 -6.16
N ASN A 746 -19.22 15.63 -6.35
CA ASN A 746 -20.13 14.61 -6.89
C ASN A 746 -21.15 14.16 -5.83
N GLU A 747 -20.73 14.05 -4.56
CA GLU A 747 -21.65 13.79 -3.44
C GLU A 747 -22.70 14.90 -3.33
N ILE A 748 -22.28 16.16 -3.35
CA ILE A 748 -23.18 17.32 -3.20
C ILE A 748 -24.08 17.49 -4.42
N GLN A 749 -23.58 17.29 -5.65
CA GLN A 749 -24.45 17.26 -6.84
C GLN A 749 -25.57 16.22 -6.69
N TYR A 750 -25.21 14.97 -6.38
CA TYR A 750 -26.19 13.90 -6.21
C TYR A 750 -27.18 14.20 -5.07
N ALA A 751 -26.74 14.78 -3.96
CA ALA A 751 -27.61 15.15 -2.85
C ALA A 751 -28.52 16.35 -3.17
N LEU A 752 -28.10 17.29 -4.02
CA LEU A 752 -28.96 18.35 -4.56
C LEU A 752 -30.02 17.75 -5.50
N ASP A 753 -29.60 16.90 -6.46
CA ASP A 753 -30.47 16.24 -7.44
C ASP A 753 -31.52 15.32 -6.79
N LYS A 754 -31.20 14.74 -5.62
CA LYS A 754 -32.10 13.90 -4.83
C LYS A 754 -32.80 14.63 -3.67
N GLY A 755 -32.60 15.94 -3.50
CA GLY A 755 -33.17 16.74 -2.40
C GLY A 755 -32.64 16.40 -0.99
N ASN A 756 -31.63 15.55 -0.89
CA ASN A 756 -31.09 14.96 0.35
C ASN A 756 -29.90 15.74 0.96
N LEU A 757 -29.66 17.00 0.54
CA LEU A 757 -28.53 17.82 1.01
C LEU A 757 -28.36 17.85 2.54
N LYS A 758 -29.46 17.83 3.30
CA LYS A 758 -29.44 17.81 4.77
C LYS A 758 -28.59 16.67 5.37
N ASN A 759 -28.46 15.55 4.66
CA ASN A 759 -27.68 14.38 5.10
C ASN A 759 -26.17 14.49 4.82
N LEU A 760 -25.73 15.54 4.12
CA LEU A 760 -24.31 15.85 3.89
C LEU A 760 -23.79 16.99 4.77
N LEU A 761 -24.69 17.85 5.28
CA LEU A 761 -24.32 18.97 6.16
C LEU A 761 -23.63 18.44 7.42
N ASP A 762 -22.60 19.15 7.87
CA ASP A 762 -21.79 18.76 9.02
C ASP A 762 -22.60 18.91 10.34
N PRO A 763 -22.94 17.82 11.05
CA PRO A 763 -23.66 17.91 12.32
C PRO A 763 -22.80 18.50 13.45
N THR A 764 -21.46 18.50 13.30
CA THR A 764 -20.56 19.09 14.30
C THR A 764 -20.54 20.61 14.25
N ALA A 765 -21.03 21.22 13.17
CA ALA A 765 -21.17 22.68 13.02
C ALA A 765 -22.39 23.27 13.77
N GLY A 766 -23.21 22.42 14.40
CA GLY A 766 -24.52 22.79 14.95
C GLY A 766 -25.62 22.84 13.89
N ASP A 767 -26.78 23.37 14.27
CA ASP A 767 -27.96 23.41 13.40
C ASP A 767 -27.82 24.42 12.25
N TRP A 768 -27.29 23.94 11.12
CA TRP A 768 -27.25 24.66 9.85
C TRP A 768 -28.66 25.12 9.40
N PRO A 769 -28.89 26.43 9.21
CA PRO A 769 -30.11 26.93 8.59
C PRO A 769 -30.20 26.44 7.14
N PHE A 770 -31.21 25.61 6.83
CA PHE A 770 -31.26 24.87 5.57
C PHE A 770 -31.32 25.77 4.32
N VAL A 771 -31.90 26.97 4.42
CA VAL A 771 -31.96 27.93 3.30
C VAL A 771 -30.55 28.44 2.98
N GLN A 772 -29.83 28.96 3.97
CA GLN A 772 -28.45 29.44 3.84
C GLN A 772 -27.51 28.30 3.39
N ALA A 773 -27.64 27.11 3.99
CA ALA A 773 -26.84 25.95 3.63
C ALA A 773 -27.07 25.50 2.17
N LYS A 774 -28.33 25.53 1.69
CA LYS A 774 -28.66 25.23 0.29
C LYS A 774 -28.17 26.32 -0.67
N GLN A 775 -28.31 27.59 -0.32
CA GLN A 775 -27.78 28.71 -1.11
C GLN A 775 -26.26 28.62 -1.23
N LEU A 776 -25.55 28.36 -0.12
CA LEU A 776 -24.11 28.18 -0.11
C LEU A 776 -23.68 26.95 -0.93
N ALA A 777 -24.44 25.84 -0.88
CA ALA A 777 -24.17 24.66 -1.70
C ALA A 777 -24.29 24.97 -3.21
N HIS A 778 -25.33 25.70 -3.63
CA HIS A 778 -25.46 26.11 -5.04
C HIS A 778 -24.34 27.07 -5.47
N LEU A 779 -23.96 28.03 -4.62
CA LEU A 779 -22.86 28.97 -4.86
C LEU A 779 -21.50 28.26 -4.98
N ALA A 780 -21.23 27.31 -4.07
CA ALA A 780 -20.03 26.50 -4.10
C ALA A 780 -19.96 25.64 -5.38
N MET A 781 -21.08 25.08 -5.82
CA MET A 781 -21.16 24.28 -7.03
C MET A 781 -20.94 25.09 -8.32
N SER A 782 -21.40 26.34 -8.40
CA SER A 782 -21.10 27.23 -9.55
C SER A 782 -19.65 27.74 -9.54
N CYS A 783 -19.08 28.04 -8.36
CA CYS A 783 -17.64 28.29 -8.23
C CYS A 783 -16.81 27.08 -8.73
N CYS A 784 -17.29 25.86 -8.47
CA CYS A 784 -16.65 24.62 -8.92
C CYS A 784 -16.95 24.24 -10.39
N ASP A 785 -17.52 25.08 -11.26
CA ASP A 785 -17.81 24.66 -12.64
C ASP A 785 -16.53 24.22 -13.39
N LYS A 786 -16.66 23.28 -14.32
CA LYS A 786 -15.51 22.83 -15.13
C LYS A 786 -14.99 23.96 -16.01
N ASN A 787 -15.89 24.73 -16.63
CA ASN A 787 -15.57 25.84 -17.53
C ASN A 787 -15.34 27.13 -16.73
N SER A 788 -14.14 27.70 -16.81
CA SER A 788 -13.75 28.96 -16.15
C SER A 788 -14.72 30.12 -16.42
N ARG A 789 -15.32 30.17 -17.62
CA ARG A 789 -16.29 31.19 -18.04
C ARG A 789 -17.68 31.04 -17.41
N CYS A 790 -17.99 29.87 -16.86
CA CYS A 790 -19.24 29.59 -16.15
C CYS A 790 -19.13 29.81 -14.63
N ARG A 791 -17.91 30.05 -14.11
CA ARG A 791 -17.68 30.32 -12.69
C ARG A 791 -18.01 31.80 -12.38
N PRO A 792 -18.78 32.09 -11.31
CA PRO A 792 -19.23 33.43 -10.98
C PRO A 792 -18.07 34.39 -10.68
N GLU A 793 -18.34 35.69 -10.73
CA GLU A 793 -17.39 36.73 -10.37
C GLU A 793 -17.46 37.08 -8.88
N LEU A 794 -16.29 37.18 -8.23
CA LEU A 794 -16.22 37.21 -6.77
C LEU A 794 -16.93 38.44 -6.18
N SER A 795 -16.66 39.62 -6.73
CA SER A 795 -17.19 40.89 -6.22
C SER A 795 -18.65 41.16 -6.59
N SER A 796 -19.13 40.68 -7.73
CA SER A 796 -20.45 41.03 -8.28
C SER A 796 -21.51 39.95 -8.14
N GLU A 797 -21.14 38.70 -7.85
CA GLU A 797 -22.06 37.58 -7.65
C GLU A 797 -21.82 36.87 -6.30
N VAL A 798 -20.59 36.42 -6.04
CA VAL A 798 -20.28 35.60 -4.85
C VAL A 798 -20.43 36.41 -3.55
N TRP A 799 -19.88 37.62 -3.53
CA TRP A 799 -19.96 38.52 -2.38
C TRP A 799 -21.40 38.86 -1.99
N LYS A 800 -22.28 39.11 -2.97
CA LYS A 800 -23.71 39.41 -2.75
C LYS A 800 -24.51 38.28 -2.09
N VAL A 801 -23.96 37.06 -2.05
CA VAL A 801 -24.56 35.92 -1.36
C VAL A 801 -23.92 35.73 0.02
N LEU A 802 -22.60 35.87 0.13
CA LEU A 802 -21.86 35.64 1.38
C LEU A 802 -21.97 36.79 2.39
N GLU A 803 -22.06 38.04 1.94
CA GLU A 803 -22.14 39.21 2.82
C GLU A 803 -23.47 39.26 3.60
N PRO A 804 -24.66 39.06 2.99
CA PRO A 804 -25.91 39.00 3.73
C PRO A 804 -25.98 37.79 4.67
N MET A 805 -25.37 36.66 4.28
CA MET A 805 -25.22 35.50 5.18
C MET A 805 -24.37 35.85 6.40
N ARG A 806 -23.20 36.49 6.22
CA ARG A 806 -22.34 36.94 7.31
C ARG A 806 -23.05 37.95 8.22
N ALA A 807 -23.74 38.94 7.66
CA ALA A 807 -24.53 39.91 8.42
C ALA A 807 -25.60 39.21 9.28
N SER A 808 -26.35 38.25 8.69
CA SER A 808 -27.37 37.47 9.41
C SER A 808 -26.84 36.63 10.58
N CYS A 809 -25.52 36.34 10.61
CA CYS A 809 -24.91 35.60 11.72
C CYS A 809 -24.69 36.46 12.97
N GLY A 810 -24.59 37.80 12.84
CA GLY A 810 -24.30 38.70 13.96
C GLY A 810 -25.45 38.81 14.97
N ALA A 811 -26.70 38.71 14.52
CA ALA A 811 -27.89 39.04 15.31
C ALA A 811 -28.33 37.97 16.35
N SER A 812 -27.53 36.92 16.61
CA SER A 812 -27.97 35.73 17.37
C SER A 812 -26.99 35.25 18.44
N SER A 813 -25.96 36.02 18.78
CA SER A 813 -24.96 35.62 19.77
C SER A 813 -24.41 36.77 20.63
N PHE A 814 -25.28 37.39 21.43
CA PHE A 814 -25.07 37.68 22.85
C PHE A 814 -26.34 38.32 23.43
N ARG A 815 -27.01 37.63 24.36
CA ARG A 815 -28.09 38.22 25.18
C ARG A 815 -27.57 38.51 26.58
N ILE A 816 -27.08 39.73 26.78
CA ILE A 816 -26.97 40.41 28.07
C ILE A 816 -27.50 41.83 27.84
N ASP A 817 -28.23 42.39 28.79
CA ASP A 817 -29.02 43.60 28.60
C ASP A 817 -28.17 44.90 28.58
N SER A 818 -28.18 45.62 27.46
CA SER A 818 -28.22 47.09 27.40
C SER A 818 -28.52 47.57 25.96
N GLU A 819 -28.90 48.83 25.82
CA GLU A 819 -29.50 49.43 24.60
C GLU A 819 -28.54 49.62 23.42
N GLU A 820 -29.11 49.96 22.26
CA GLU A 820 -28.46 50.18 20.96
C GLU A 820 -27.27 51.16 21.03
N HIS A 821 -26.17 50.89 20.32
CA HIS A 821 -25.32 51.89 19.64
C HIS A 821 -24.38 51.21 18.62
N CYS A 822 -23.74 52.00 17.74
CA CYS A 822 -22.70 51.51 16.83
C CYS A 822 -21.40 51.24 17.62
N ASP A 823 -20.73 50.11 17.40
CA ASP A 823 -19.54 49.70 18.14
C ASP A 823 -18.37 50.68 17.94
N ILE A 824 -18.19 51.60 18.89
CA ILE A 824 -17.07 52.54 18.97
C ILE A 824 -15.77 51.72 19.13
N PRO A 825 -14.76 51.89 18.25
CA PRO A 825 -13.46 51.26 18.43
C PRO A 825 -12.85 51.60 19.79
N SER A 826 -12.52 50.59 20.60
CA SER A 826 -12.18 50.78 22.02
C SER A 826 -10.96 51.66 22.28
N TYR A 827 -10.07 51.83 21.31
CA TYR A 827 -8.93 52.76 21.37
C TYR A 827 -9.30 54.24 21.14
N PHE A 828 -10.55 54.56 20.79
CA PHE A 828 -11.10 55.91 20.81
C PHE A 828 -11.71 56.29 22.18
N ILE A 829 -11.91 55.31 23.06
CA ILE A 829 -12.56 55.48 24.36
C ILE A 829 -11.52 55.80 25.44
N CYS A 830 -11.76 56.85 26.23
CA CYS A 830 -10.91 57.24 27.34
C CYS A 830 -10.93 56.17 28.45
N PRO A 831 -9.78 55.63 28.90
CA PRO A 831 -9.76 54.62 29.97
C PRO A 831 -10.34 55.10 31.32
N ILE A 832 -10.36 56.42 31.58
CA ILE A 832 -10.86 57.00 32.83
C ILE A 832 -12.36 57.31 32.74
N PHE A 833 -12.80 57.99 31.68
CA PHE A 833 -14.20 58.44 31.53
C PHE A 833 -15.12 57.43 30.83
N GLN A 834 -14.57 56.45 30.10
CA GLN A 834 -15.33 55.51 29.27
C GLN A 834 -16.16 56.17 28.14
N GLU A 835 -15.79 57.39 27.75
CA GLU A 835 -16.37 58.17 26.64
C GLU A 835 -15.35 58.41 25.50
N ILE A 836 -15.80 58.84 24.32
CA ILE A 836 -14.92 59.14 23.17
C ILE A 836 -14.03 60.35 23.46
N MET A 837 -12.71 60.19 23.29
CA MET A 837 -11.72 61.26 23.50
C MET A 837 -11.86 62.41 22.49
N GLN A 838 -11.91 63.64 23.00
CA GLN A 838 -12.00 64.90 22.25
C GLN A 838 -10.65 65.64 22.19
N ASP A 839 -9.82 65.51 23.22
CA ASP A 839 -8.42 65.98 23.25
C ASP A 839 -7.50 64.86 23.81
N PRO A 840 -7.29 63.77 23.05
CA PRO A 840 -6.49 62.64 23.52
C PRO A 840 -5.03 63.05 23.76
N VAL A 841 -4.51 62.76 24.96
CA VAL A 841 -3.12 62.99 25.38
C VAL A 841 -2.45 61.71 25.87
N VAL A 842 -1.17 61.53 25.53
CA VAL A 842 -0.33 60.43 25.99
C VAL A 842 0.31 60.80 27.33
N ALA A 843 0.27 59.87 28.29
CA ALA A 843 0.95 59.99 29.57
C ALA A 843 2.33 59.27 29.55
N ALA A 844 3.08 59.37 30.65
CA ALA A 844 4.42 58.81 30.77
C ALA A 844 4.49 57.27 30.76
N ASP A 845 3.35 56.60 30.89
CA ASP A 845 3.19 55.14 30.77
C ASP A 845 2.96 54.68 29.31
N GLY A 846 2.85 55.62 28.36
CA GLY A 846 2.56 55.35 26.95
C GLY A 846 1.06 55.18 26.62
N PHE A 847 0.17 55.23 27.60
CA PHE A 847 -1.27 55.15 27.37
C PHE A 847 -1.87 56.52 27.03
N THR A 848 -2.91 56.51 26.20
CA THR A 848 -3.64 57.72 25.80
C THR A 848 -4.93 57.84 26.59
N TYR A 849 -5.23 59.05 27.05
CA TYR A 849 -6.37 59.40 27.89
C TYR A 849 -6.98 60.72 27.41
N GLU A 850 -8.22 61.02 27.83
CA GLU A 850 -8.77 62.38 27.67
C GLU A 850 -7.99 63.38 28.54
N ALA A 851 -7.71 64.56 28.00
CA ALA A 851 -6.85 65.55 28.63
C ALA A 851 -7.38 66.07 29.97
N GLU A 852 -8.68 66.35 30.06
CA GLU A 852 -9.31 66.77 31.32
C GLU A 852 -9.39 65.64 32.34
N ALA A 853 -9.66 64.40 31.90
CA ALA A 853 -9.72 63.23 32.77
C ALA A 853 -8.37 62.94 33.47
N LEU A 854 -7.28 62.98 32.70
CA LEU A 854 -5.94 62.71 33.22
C LEU A 854 -5.40 63.88 34.05
N ARG A 855 -5.71 65.14 33.70
CA ARG A 855 -5.41 66.30 34.56
C ARG A 855 -6.13 66.15 35.90
N GLY A 856 -7.44 65.90 35.90
CA GLY A 856 -8.21 65.69 37.13
C GLY A 856 -7.69 64.56 38.03
N TRP A 857 -7.20 63.46 37.44
CA TRP A 857 -6.54 62.39 38.19
C TRP A 857 -5.23 62.85 38.86
N LEU A 858 -4.36 63.54 38.13
CA LEU A 858 -3.09 64.04 38.65
C LEU A 858 -3.27 65.16 39.69
N ASP A 859 -4.23 66.07 39.46
CA ASP A 859 -4.55 67.20 40.33
C ASP A 859 -5.26 66.75 41.63
N SER A 860 -5.89 65.57 41.62
CA SER A 860 -6.41 64.87 42.81
C SER A 860 -5.30 64.27 43.70
N GLY A 861 -4.03 64.42 43.33
CA GLY A 861 -2.87 64.00 44.10
C GLY A 861 -2.36 62.59 43.78
N HIS A 862 -2.90 61.93 42.75
CA HIS A 862 -2.38 60.64 42.30
C HIS A 862 -1.07 60.81 41.50
N GLU A 863 -0.10 59.95 41.77
CA GLU A 863 1.17 59.88 41.01
C GLU A 863 1.32 58.56 40.24
N THR A 864 0.28 57.72 40.23
CA THR A 864 0.23 56.45 39.50
C THR A 864 -0.59 56.55 38.21
N SER A 865 -0.22 55.71 37.24
CA SER A 865 -0.94 55.46 35.99
C SER A 865 -2.39 55.00 36.28
N PRO A 866 -3.42 55.66 35.71
CA PRO A 866 -4.81 55.21 35.86
C PRO A 866 -5.07 53.79 35.36
N MET A 867 -4.29 53.30 34.38
CA MET A 867 -4.50 51.98 33.76
C MET A 867 -3.61 50.88 34.37
N THR A 868 -2.35 51.18 34.70
CA THR A 868 -1.40 50.17 35.23
C THR A 868 -1.18 50.24 36.74
N ASN A 869 -1.61 51.34 37.39
CA ASN A 869 -1.35 51.68 38.80
C ASN A 869 0.14 51.70 39.21
N LEU A 870 1.05 51.81 38.24
CA LEU A 870 2.48 52.04 38.44
C LEU A 870 2.79 53.54 38.52
N THR A 871 3.81 53.95 39.27
CA THR A 871 4.21 55.37 39.37
C THR A 871 4.63 55.94 38.02
N LEU A 872 4.10 57.11 37.64
CA LEU A 872 4.44 57.79 36.39
C LEU A 872 5.82 58.44 36.50
N SER A 873 6.68 58.27 35.49
CA SER A 873 8.04 58.83 35.48
C SER A 873 8.09 60.35 35.32
N HIS A 874 7.04 60.96 34.74
CA HIS A 874 6.83 62.41 34.72
C HIS A 874 5.34 62.75 34.56
N LYS A 875 4.95 63.99 34.90
CA LYS A 875 3.57 64.48 34.72
C LYS A 875 3.35 65.27 33.41
N ASN A 876 4.31 65.25 32.50
CA ASN A 876 4.18 65.87 31.17
C ASN A 876 3.14 65.12 30.33
N LEU A 877 2.26 65.86 29.66
CA LEU A 877 1.20 65.35 28.78
C LEU A 877 1.52 65.69 27.32
N VAL A 878 1.47 64.71 26.42
CA VAL A 878 1.80 64.89 24.99
C VAL A 878 0.54 64.73 24.13
N PRO A 879 0.08 65.75 23.38
CA PRO A 879 -1.10 65.64 22.54
C PRO A 879 -1.00 64.56 21.46
N ASN A 880 -1.96 63.63 21.43
CA ASN A 880 -2.04 62.57 20.43
C ASN A 880 -2.86 63.03 19.21
N HIS A 881 -2.28 63.95 18.44
CA HIS A 881 -2.92 64.51 17.25
C HIS A 881 -3.33 63.46 16.21
N ALA A 882 -2.58 62.35 16.09
CA ALA A 882 -2.90 61.26 15.17
C ALA A 882 -4.20 60.53 15.56
N LEU A 883 -4.35 60.17 16.85
CA LEU A 883 -5.59 59.56 17.34
C LEU A 883 -6.77 60.55 17.25
N ARG A 884 -6.54 61.83 17.53
CA ARG A 884 -7.56 62.88 17.43
C ARG A 884 -8.11 63.00 16.00
N SER A 885 -7.25 62.98 14.99
CA SER A 885 -7.68 62.98 13.58
C SER A 885 -8.44 61.70 13.21
N ALA A 886 -8.00 60.53 13.69
CA ALA A 886 -8.69 59.26 13.43
C ALA A 886 -10.09 59.21 14.05
N ILE A 887 -10.27 59.76 15.27
CA ILE A 887 -11.59 59.92 15.91
C ILE A 887 -12.46 60.87 15.08
N GLN A 888 -11.93 62.01 14.65
CA GLN A 888 -12.67 62.98 13.83
C GLN A 888 -13.06 62.45 12.45
N GLU A 889 -12.25 61.59 11.84
CA GLU A 889 -12.57 60.89 10.59
C GLU A 889 -13.66 59.84 10.80
N TRP A 890 -13.58 59.04 11.87
CA TRP A 890 -14.60 58.04 12.20
C TRP A 890 -15.98 58.67 12.50
N LEU A 891 -15.99 59.81 13.21
CA LEU A 891 -17.18 60.65 13.47
C LEU A 891 -17.72 61.40 12.24
N GLN A 892 -17.09 61.25 11.06
CA GLN A 892 -17.59 61.74 9.78
C GLN A 892 -18.01 60.60 8.82
N GLN A 893 -17.74 59.35 9.19
CA GLN A 893 -18.03 58.15 8.40
C GLN A 893 -19.19 57.31 8.98
N ASN A 894 -19.68 57.66 10.18
CA ASN A 894 -20.80 57.04 10.89
C ASN A 894 -21.76 58.13 11.39
#